data_AF-D1C5V6-F1
#
_entry.id   AF-D1C5V6-F1
#
_cell.length_a   1.000
_cell.length_b   1.000
_cell.length_c   1.000
_cell.angle_alpha   90.00
_cell.angle_beta   90.00
_cell.angle_gamma   90.00
#
_symmetry.space_group_name_H-M   'P 1'
#
loop_
_entity.id
_entity.type
_entity.pdbx_description
1 polymer ?
#
loop_
_entity_poly.entity_id
_entity_poly.type
_entity_poly.pdbx_seq_one_letter_code
_entity_poly.pdbx_strand_id
1 'polypeptide(L)'
;MSNLLRRLLTAWRMELRLVVRHWSYPLMLLGWWALVAYVFSIQSLISPEAALKGNPGAFSVGLSALAALLLGAFVAGRSQRTRFEALEETFPTGAEVLLGRWLACIVALLPTQVAAVVLASRIGPASSLWRGLPTFLLEAGIILAFAVSVGWLFVTWLGPRRWVYLLLAGGWLSSLGWEIFLGGQGLGIPGSDLFDVLRTASIRYEELWGRLMEGERPVWFNLFYGGLAALFVALVATRTAARRNRRAPLIPAALALAALMLAASAVTAYVRQAQAWSAQAIIVESIQPSEPEATVASPVVVDAWEIAADLTDPASPRFDARLTLRAAGDEPISTVTLTLHHDLEIASSSVPYERDGDVLTLALPEPLAPGATQELHLTYGGELWTLVPSFRPLPDPLVFTTERGVRLPFFAGWYPVPGEELVGPDASGVLHPPGRFVLTVSVPRGWGIFTNLPATGELTFASDRATWAVLYASPRLRTERVDASTIIAPEAILPTARAVIPNYEALLAEYAPFFPTTAPDGVTLAVLDSFAGMADHTPPAGDQPLVVISQNTPEDLKENTGGHRYFISDALAADLWVLAGGDTSVTIPRAGISEYLWIRHRVGTDPTQFERALLANGGSYTAPIARALMAIENQQGVDGVREIIARMIAEGESLRDLEPDQIATWIEEVGGAR
;
A
#
# COMPACT_ATOMS: atom_id res chain seq x y z
N MET A 1 -6.91 -21.69 45.86
CA MET A 1 -6.93 -22.21 44.47
C MET A 1 -8.03 -23.26 44.36
N SER A 2 -9.07 -23.05 43.55
CA SER A 2 -10.23 -23.97 43.49
C SER A 2 -9.85 -25.37 43.01
N ASN A 3 -10.60 -26.41 43.41
CA ASN A 3 -10.38 -27.80 42.97
C ASN A 3 -10.46 -27.97 41.44
N LEU A 4 -11.21 -27.09 40.75
CA LEU A 4 -11.34 -27.04 39.31
C LEU A 4 -10.04 -26.56 38.63
N LEU A 5 -9.50 -25.41 39.06
CA LEU A 5 -8.25 -24.87 38.54
C LEU A 5 -7.07 -25.83 38.74
N ARG A 6 -7.01 -26.52 39.88
CA ARG A 6 -5.96 -27.53 40.13
C ARG A 6 -6.05 -28.69 39.12
N ARG A 7 -7.26 -29.16 38.79
CA ARG A 7 -7.47 -30.24 37.82
C ARG A 7 -7.15 -29.82 36.39
N LEU A 8 -7.55 -28.61 36.01
CA LEU A 8 -7.19 -28.01 34.72
C LEU A 8 -5.68 -27.94 34.54
N LEU A 9 -4.96 -27.40 35.53
CA LEU A 9 -3.49 -27.28 35.49
C LEU A 9 -2.80 -28.63 35.46
N THR A 10 -3.32 -29.63 36.19
CA THR A 10 -2.77 -30.99 36.17
C THR A 10 -2.97 -31.64 34.80
N ALA A 11 -4.16 -31.54 34.21
CA ALA A 11 -4.43 -32.03 32.86
C ALA A 11 -3.55 -31.35 31.82
N TRP A 12 -3.44 -30.03 31.88
CA TRP A 12 -2.56 -29.23 31.04
C TRP A 12 -1.09 -29.69 31.11
N ARG A 13 -0.53 -29.80 32.33
CA ARG A 13 0.88 -30.22 32.52
C ARG A 13 1.14 -31.64 32.01
N MET A 14 0.23 -32.57 32.26
CA MET A 14 0.38 -33.95 31.82
C MET A 14 0.33 -34.04 30.30
N GLU A 15 -0.67 -33.40 29.69
CA GLU A 15 -0.86 -33.41 28.25
C GLU A 15 0.32 -32.73 27.53
N LEU A 16 0.78 -31.58 28.02
CA LEU A 16 1.93 -30.88 27.46
C LEU A 16 3.20 -31.76 27.50
N ARG A 17 3.43 -32.47 28.60
CA ARG A 17 4.56 -33.41 28.71
C ARG A 17 4.45 -34.56 27.71
N LEU A 18 3.26 -35.09 27.49
CA LEU A 18 3.03 -36.18 26.54
C LEU A 18 3.30 -35.73 25.10
N VAL A 19 2.83 -34.54 24.73
CA VAL A 19 3.05 -33.99 23.39
C VAL A 19 4.53 -33.67 23.17
N VAL A 20 5.14 -32.88 24.05
CA VAL A 20 6.51 -32.36 23.85
C VAL A 20 7.58 -33.46 23.92
N ARG A 21 7.36 -34.52 24.72
CA ARG A 21 8.31 -35.65 24.82
C ARG A 21 8.14 -36.71 23.75
N HIS A 22 7.10 -36.63 22.92
CA HIS A 22 6.92 -37.58 21.83
C HIS A 22 7.99 -37.34 20.76
N TRP A 23 8.63 -38.40 20.24
CA TRP A 23 9.76 -38.29 19.31
C TRP A 23 9.43 -37.53 18.00
N SER A 24 8.17 -37.57 17.57
CA SER A 24 7.72 -36.86 16.36
C SER A 24 7.61 -35.34 16.55
N TYR A 25 7.49 -34.87 17.80
CA TYR A 25 7.36 -33.45 18.11
C TYR A 25 8.63 -32.63 17.77
N PRO A 26 9.84 -33.00 18.23
CA PRO A 26 11.06 -32.28 17.83
C PRO A 26 11.34 -32.40 16.33
N LEU A 27 11.03 -33.54 15.70
CA LEU A 27 11.16 -33.68 14.23
C LEU A 27 10.21 -32.76 13.48
N MET A 28 8.95 -32.66 13.93
CA MET A 28 7.98 -31.72 13.38
C MET A 28 8.49 -30.29 13.54
N LEU A 29 9.00 -29.90 14.71
CA LEU A 29 9.56 -28.56 14.93
C LEU A 29 10.79 -28.27 14.06
N LEU A 30 11.69 -29.24 13.87
CA LEU A 30 12.86 -29.06 13.01
C LEU A 30 12.47 -28.89 11.54
N GLY A 31 11.58 -29.76 11.03
CA GLY A 31 11.02 -29.61 9.68
C GLY A 31 10.26 -28.29 9.53
N TRP A 32 9.57 -27.87 10.59
CA TRP A 32 8.87 -26.59 10.65
C TRP A 32 9.80 -25.41 10.49
N TRP A 33 10.83 -25.35 11.34
CA TRP A 33 11.80 -24.27 11.33
C TRP A 33 12.57 -24.21 10.01
N ALA A 34 12.86 -25.35 9.39
CA ALA A 34 13.45 -25.40 8.06
C ALA A 34 12.51 -24.80 6.99
N LEU A 35 11.22 -25.13 7.02
CA LEU A 35 10.23 -24.57 6.10
C LEU A 35 10.03 -23.06 6.30
N VAL A 36 9.88 -22.61 7.55
CA VAL A 36 9.76 -21.18 7.88
C VAL A 36 11.04 -20.46 7.49
N ALA A 37 12.22 -21.01 7.77
CA ALA A 37 13.49 -20.44 7.33
C ALA A 37 13.58 -20.33 5.80
N TYR A 38 13.09 -21.33 5.06
CA TYR A 38 13.02 -21.26 3.60
C TYR A 38 12.08 -20.14 3.13
N VAL A 39 10.86 -20.06 3.65
CA VAL A 39 9.90 -18.99 3.30
C VAL A 39 10.44 -17.60 3.66
N PHE A 40 11.04 -17.44 4.83
CA PHE A 40 11.66 -16.19 5.27
C PHE A 40 12.96 -15.88 4.50
N SER A 41 13.69 -16.87 4.00
CA SER A 41 14.89 -16.63 3.18
C SER A 41 14.58 -16.05 1.80
N ILE A 42 13.33 -16.21 1.34
CA ILE A 42 12.84 -15.64 0.07
C ILE A 42 12.37 -14.19 0.26
N GLN A 43 12.14 -13.74 1.50
CA GLN A 43 11.62 -12.42 1.82
C GLN A 43 12.59 -11.68 2.74
N SER A 44 13.55 -10.98 2.14
CA SER A 44 14.71 -10.44 2.84
C SER A 44 14.68 -8.92 3.04
N LEU A 45 13.50 -8.26 3.11
CA LEU A 45 13.39 -6.82 2.81
C LEU A 45 12.45 -5.99 3.70
N ILE A 46 12.18 -6.41 4.94
CA ILE A 46 11.14 -5.79 5.79
C ILE A 46 11.56 -5.72 7.25
N SER A 47 11.17 -4.67 7.98
CA SER A 47 11.44 -4.51 9.42
C SER A 47 10.98 -5.72 10.21
N PRO A 48 11.55 -5.96 11.41
CA PRO A 48 11.04 -6.99 12.31
C PRO A 48 9.53 -6.88 12.58
N GLU A 49 9.03 -5.65 12.70
CA GLU A 49 7.60 -5.36 12.86
C GLU A 49 6.77 -5.73 11.63
N ALA A 50 7.19 -5.30 10.43
CA ALA A 50 6.54 -5.64 9.17
C ALA A 50 6.67 -7.13 8.83
N ALA A 51 7.77 -7.78 9.21
CA ALA A 51 7.98 -9.22 9.08
C ALA A 51 6.98 -10.03 9.90
N LEU A 52 6.71 -9.58 11.12
CA LEU A 52 5.78 -10.25 12.01
C LEU A 52 4.31 -9.92 11.69
N LYS A 53 3.99 -8.69 11.30
CA LYS A 53 2.61 -8.27 10.98
C LYS A 53 2.20 -8.50 9.51
N GLY A 54 3.16 -8.63 8.61
CA GLY A 54 2.95 -8.75 7.17
C GLY A 54 2.89 -10.19 6.68
N ASN A 55 3.07 -10.36 5.37
CA ASN A 55 2.94 -11.65 4.68
C ASN A 55 3.78 -12.79 5.30
N PRO A 56 5.07 -12.62 5.64
CA PRO A 56 5.85 -13.76 6.15
C PRO A 56 5.38 -14.23 7.54
N GLY A 57 5.00 -13.31 8.42
CA GLY A 57 4.36 -13.64 9.70
C GLY A 57 3.04 -14.37 9.49
N ALA A 58 2.20 -13.86 8.59
CA ALA A 58 0.92 -14.47 8.24
C ALA A 58 1.08 -15.88 7.62
N PHE A 59 2.04 -16.06 6.71
CA PHE A 59 2.43 -17.37 6.19
C PHE A 59 2.90 -18.30 7.31
N SER A 60 3.72 -17.82 8.25
CA SER A 60 4.17 -18.64 9.39
C SER A 60 2.99 -19.11 10.24
N VAL A 61 2.04 -18.22 10.55
CA VAL A 61 0.84 -18.52 11.33
C VAL A 61 -0.08 -19.50 10.59
N GLY A 62 -0.38 -19.21 9.32
CA GLY A 62 -1.23 -20.06 8.49
C GLY A 62 -0.63 -21.44 8.29
N LEU A 63 0.65 -21.53 7.95
CA LEU A 63 1.35 -22.80 7.92
C LEU A 63 1.22 -23.51 9.30
N SER A 64 1.44 -22.81 10.42
CA SER A 64 1.44 -23.42 11.76
C SER A 64 0.05 -23.93 12.16
N ALA A 65 -1.01 -23.35 11.60
CA ALA A 65 -2.37 -23.81 11.78
C ALA A 65 -2.60 -25.23 11.23
N LEU A 66 -1.89 -25.66 10.16
CA LEU A 66 -1.95 -27.06 9.72
C LEU A 66 -1.41 -28.02 10.79
N ALA A 67 -0.24 -27.69 11.37
CA ALA A 67 0.33 -28.45 12.47
C ALA A 67 -0.60 -28.46 13.69
N ALA A 68 -1.24 -27.32 13.97
CA ALA A 68 -2.20 -27.15 15.04
C ALA A 68 -3.44 -28.03 14.88
N LEU A 69 -3.98 -28.06 13.66
CA LEU A 69 -5.15 -28.83 13.28
C LEU A 69 -4.88 -30.34 13.39
N LEU A 70 -3.73 -30.80 12.90
CA LEU A 70 -3.31 -32.21 13.03
C LEU A 70 -3.02 -32.59 14.48
N LEU A 71 -2.38 -31.72 15.26
CA LEU A 71 -2.10 -31.95 16.67
C LEU A 71 -3.40 -32.04 17.48
N GLY A 72 -4.34 -31.12 17.28
CA GLY A 72 -5.66 -31.15 17.91
C GLY A 72 -6.40 -32.46 17.62
N ALA A 73 -6.41 -32.89 16.36
CA ALA A 73 -6.97 -34.18 15.95
C ALA A 73 -6.25 -35.39 16.59
N PHE A 74 -4.92 -35.34 16.70
CA PHE A 74 -4.13 -36.40 17.35
C PHE A 74 -4.42 -36.51 18.84
N VAL A 75 -4.40 -35.38 19.57
CA VAL A 75 -4.69 -35.34 21.01
C VAL A 75 -6.10 -35.82 21.28
N ALA A 76 -7.09 -35.33 20.52
CA ALA A 76 -8.48 -35.78 20.60
C ALA A 76 -8.65 -37.28 20.37
N GLY A 77 -7.97 -37.81 19.35
CA GLY A 77 -8.06 -39.22 18.97
C GLY A 77 -7.37 -40.17 19.95
N ARG A 78 -6.39 -39.69 20.73
CA ARG A 78 -5.65 -40.53 21.67
C ARG A 78 -6.55 -41.09 22.76
N SER A 79 -7.41 -40.26 23.36
CA SER A 79 -8.33 -40.68 24.43
C SER A 79 -9.27 -41.80 23.98
N GLN A 80 -9.73 -41.75 22.72
CA GLN A 80 -10.57 -42.78 22.12
C GLN A 80 -9.78 -44.05 21.75
N ARG A 81 -8.55 -43.91 21.26
CA ARG A 81 -7.71 -45.06 20.87
C ARG A 81 -7.18 -45.87 22.05
N THR A 82 -6.88 -45.21 23.18
CA THR A 82 -6.30 -45.86 24.36
C THR A 82 -7.33 -46.29 25.39
N ARG A 83 -8.64 -46.15 25.09
CA ARG A 83 -9.76 -46.42 26.02
C ARG A 83 -9.68 -45.63 27.34
N PHE A 84 -8.98 -44.50 27.33
CA PHE A 84 -8.86 -43.59 28.47
C PHE A 84 -10.17 -42.85 28.79
N GLU A 85 -11.16 -42.87 27.88
CA GLU A 85 -12.50 -42.32 28.08
C GLU A 85 -13.13 -42.78 29.42
N ALA A 86 -12.96 -44.05 29.79
CA ALA A 86 -13.52 -44.59 31.04
C ALA A 86 -12.93 -43.97 32.33
N LEU A 87 -11.69 -43.49 32.28
CA LEU A 87 -11.05 -42.76 33.38
C LEU A 87 -11.48 -41.29 33.40
N GLU A 88 -11.63 -40.66 32.24
CA GLU A 88 -12.11 -39.28 32.12
C GLU A 88 -13.57 -39.11 32.60
N GLU A 89 -14.39 -40.16 32.43
CA GLU A 89 -15.75 -40.26 32.94
C GLU A 89 -15.85 -40.21 34.47
N THR A 90 -14.76 -40.40 35.22
CA THR A 90 -14.78 -40.35 36.70
C THR A 90 -14.63 -38.93 37.30
N PHE A 91 -14.24 -37.91 36.52
CA PHE A 91 -14.06 -36.52 37.01
C PHE A 91 -15.34 -35.67 36.92
N PRO A 92 -15.86 -35.04 37.99
CA PRO A 92 -17.24 -34.53 38.08
C PRO A 92 -17.76 -33.64 36.94
N THR A 93 -16.93 -32.83 36.26
CA THR A 93 -17.36 -31.94 35.15
C THR A 93 -16.76 -32.29 33.78
N GLY A 94 -15.59 -32.94 33.69
CA GLY A 94 -14.89 -33.26 32.44
C GLY A 94 -14.33 -32.07 31.63
N ALA A 95 -14.97 -30.90 31.71
CA ALA A 95 -14.59 -29.69 31.00
C ALA A 95 -13.19 -29.16 31.38
N GLU A 96 -12.81 -29.25 32.66
CA GLU A 96 -11.46 -28.84 33.14
C GLU A 96 -10.34 -29.59 32.41
N VAL A 97 -10.57 -30.89 32.17
CA VAL A 97 -9.59 -31.79 31.54
C VAL A 97 -9.51 -31.51 30.04
N LEU A 98 -10.66 -31.30 29.40
CA LEU A 98 -10.76 -30.89 28.00
C LEU A 98 -10.04 -29.56 27.79
N LEU A 99 -10.37 -28.52 28.57
CA LEU A 99 -9.74 -27.21 28.48
C LEU A 99 -8.24 -27.27 28.78
N GLY A 100 -7.82 -28.08 29.76
CA GLY A 100 -6.40 -28.29 30.07
C GLY A 100 -5.64 -28.93 28.89
N ARG A 101 -6.23 -29.95 28.25
CA ARG A 101 -5.65 -30.60 27.06
C ARG A 101 -5.60 -29.66 25.84
N TRP A 102 -6.60 -28.80 25.71
CA TRP A 102 -6.68 -27.77 24.67
C TRP A 102 -5.61 -26.72 24.80
N LEU A 103 -5.50 -26.17 26.00
CA LEU A 103 -4.44 -25.23 26.33
C LEU A 103 -3.07 -25.85 26.13
N ALA A 104 -2.91 -27.16 26.40
CA ALA A 104 -1.63 -27.85 26.19
C ALA A 104 -1.25 -27.94 24.71
N CYS A 105 -2.22 -28.15 23.81
CA CYS A 105 -1.97 -28.14 22.37
C CYS A 105 -1.51 -26.76 21.90
N ILE A 106 -2.20 -25.69 22.32
CA ILE A 106 -1.84 -24.31 21.96
C ILE A 106 -0.44 -23.97 22.47
N VAL A 107 -0.14 -24.25 23.74
CA VAL A 107 1.18 -24.01 24.32
C VAL A 107 2.28 -24.81 23.63
N ALA A 108 2.00 -26.07 23.25
CA ALA A 108 2.95 -26.90 22.49
C ALA A 108 3.21 -26.37 21.07
N LEU A 109 2.34 -25.51 20.54
CA LEU A 109 2.51 -24.93 19.21
C LEU A 109 3.23 -23.57 19.25
N LEU A 110 3.31 -22.88 20.38
CA LEU A 110 4.05 -21.61 20.46
C LEU A 110 5.52 -21.70 19.95
N PRO A 111 6.27 -22.79 20.17
CA PRO A 111 7.61 -22.96 19.60
C PRO A 111 7.68 -22.96 18.06
N THR A 112 6.56 -23.22 17.37
CA THR A 112 6.50 -23.12 15.90
C THR A 112 6.73 -21.68 15.42
N GLN A 113 6.42 -20.68 16.25
CA GLN A 113 6.59 -19.26 15.96
C GLN A 113 8.01 -18.75 16.24
N VAL A 114 8.82 -19.53 16.99
CA VAL A 114 10.18 -19.10 17.38
C VAL A 114 11.06 -18.86 16.17
N ALA A 115 10.95 -19.68 15.12
CA ALA A 115 11.70 -19.45 13.89
C ALA A 115 11.39 -18.08 13.27
N ALA A 116 10.10 -17.71 13.15
CA ALA A 116 9.69 -16.41 12.64
C ALA A 116 10.23 -15.25 13.50
N VAL A 117 10.13 -15.37 14.84
CA VAL A 117 10.65 -14.33 15.76
C VAL A 117 12.17 -14.22 15.70
N VAL A 118 12.89 -15.34 15.67
CA VAL A 118 14.36 -15.36 15.57
C VAL A 118 14.81 -14.78 14.24
N LEU A 119 14.16 -15.14 13.14
CA LEU A 119 14.47 -14.59 11.82
C LEU A 119 14.16 -13.09 11.77
N ALA A 120 12.99 -12.66 12.23
CA ALA A 120 12.64 -11.24 12.34
C ALA A 120 13.64 -10.45 13.21
N SER A 121 14.11 -11.02 14.32
CA SER A 121 15.10 -10.38 15.20
C SER A 121 16.46 -10.13 14.54
N ARG A 122 16.76 -10.83 13.44
CA ARG A 122 18.01 -10.63 12.68
C ARG A 122 17.92 -9.51 11.65
N ILE A 123 16.71 -9.00 11.36
CA ILE A 123 16.47 -8.03 10.30
C ILE A 123 16.65 -6.57 10.78
N GLY A 124 16.42 -6.29 12.06
CA GLY A 124 16.43 -4.89 12.52
C GLY A 124 16.44 -4.70 14.04
N PRO A 125 16.24 -3.46 14.51
CA PRO A 125 16.41 -3.11 15.92
C PRO A 125 15.36 -3.79 16.80
N ALA A 126 15.77 -4.17 18.02
CA ALA A 126 14.90 -4.86 18.97
C ALA A 126 13.62 -4.07 19.31
N SER A 127 13.65 -2.74 19.25
CA SER A 127 12.47 -1.90 19.48
C SER A 127 11.33 -2.16 18.48
N SER A 128 11.65 -2.32 17.19
CA SER A 128 10.68 -2.68 16.15
C SER A 128 10.12 -4.08 16.39
N LEU A 129 10.98 -5.05 16.75
CA LEU A 129 10.55 -6.40 17.11
C LEU A 129 9.54 -6.39 18.25
N TRP A 130 9.79 -5.63 19.32
CA TRP A 130 8.91 -5.54 20.48
C TRP A 130 7.55 -4.88 20.18
N ARG A 131 7.47 -3.99 19.18
CA ARG A 131 6.20 -3.40 18.72
C ARG A 131 5.36 -4.41 17.93
N GLY A 132 5.99 -5.22 17.07
CA GLY A 132 5.28 -6.23 16.27
C GLY A 132 4.89 -7.50 17.04
N LEU A 133 5.70 -7.90 18.03
CA LEU A 133 5.56 -9.18 18.72
C LEU A 133 4.19 -9.41 19.40
N PRO A 134 3.58 -8.45 20.13
CA PRO A 134 2.29 -8.66 20.79
C PRO A 134 1.18 -8.97 19.79
N THR A 135 1.11 -8.22 18.70
CA THR A 135 0.12 -8.41 17.63
C THR A 135 0.30 -9.77 16.98
N PHE A 136 1.52 -10.10 16.55
CA PHE A 136 1.82 -11.39 15.94
C PHE A 136 1.48 -12.57 16.84
N LEU A 137 1.84 -12.52 18.13
CA LEU A 137 1.52 -13.60 19.08
C LEU A 137 0.01 -13.70 19.35
N LEU A 138 -0.71 -12.58 19.39
CA LEU A 138 -2.17 -12.58 19.53
C LEU A 138 -2.83 -13.29 18.35
N GLU A 139 -2.42 -12.94 17.13
CA GLU A 139 -2.95 -13.52 15.90
C GLU A 139 -2.62 -15.01 15.77
N ALA A 140 -1.35 -15.36 16.01
CA ALA A 140 -0.91 -16.74 16.07
C ALA A 140 -1.74 -17.51 17.10
N GLY A 141 -1.93 -16.96 18.30
CA GLY A 141 -2.72 -17.57 19.37
C GLY A 141 -4.15 -17.87 18.95
N ILE A 142 -4.85 -16.90 18.35
CA ILE A 142 -6.25 -17.04 17.90
C ILE A 142 -6.36 -18.10 16.80
N ILE A 143 -5.50 -18.03 15.79
CA ILE A 143 -5.55 -18.95 14.64
C ILE A 143 -5.16 -20.37 15.03
N LEU A 144 -4.13 -20.55 15.87
CA LEU A 144 -3.75 -21.86 16.41
C LEU A 144 -4.88 -22.43 17.27
N ALA A 145 -5.52 -21.61 18.11
CA ALA A 145 -6.66 -22.01 18.92
C ALA A 145 -7.85 -22.47 18.07
N PHE A 146 -8.17 -21.72 17.01
CA PHE A 146 -9.18 -22.11 16.02
C PHE A 146 -8.84 -23.47 15.38
N ALA A 147 -7.64 -23.61 14.83
CA ALA A 147 -7.20 -24.81 14.12
C ALA A 147 -7.20 -26.07 15.01
N VAL A 148 -6.67 -25.97 16.23
CA VAL A 148 -6.75 -27.05 17.24
C VAL A 148 -8.20 -27.46 17.48
N SER A 149 -9.10 -26.48 17.61
CA SER A 149 -10.51 -26.72 17.91
C SER A 149 -11.24 -27.42 16.76
N VAL A 150 -10.93 -27.08 15.51
CA VAL A 150 -11.43 -27.77 14.30
C VAL A 150 -11.02 -29.23 14.31
N GLY A 151 -9.72 -29.51 14.43
CA GLY A 151 -9.20 -30.89 14.41
C GLY A 151 -9.80 -31.75 15.52
N TRP A 152 -9.99 -31.15 16.69
CA TRP A 152 -10.63 -31.83 17.82
C TRP A 152 -12.11 -32.13 17.58
N LEU A 153 -12.87 -31.16 17.09
CA LEU A 153 -14.29 -31.33 16.78
C LEU A 153 -14.49 -32.48 15.78
N PHE A 154 -13.72 -32.47 14.69
CA PHE A 154 -13.77 -33.49 13.64
C PHE A 154 -13.54 -34.89 14.19
N VAL A 155 -12.49 -35.09 14.98
CA VAL A 155 -12.19 -36.41 15.56
C VAL A 155 -13.23 -36.82 16.62
N THR A 156 -13.74 -35.88 17.40
CA THR A 156 -14.80 -36.17 18.39
C THR A 156 -16.11 -36.64 17.73
N TRP A 157 -16.36 -36.16 16.50
CA TRP A 157 -17.56 -36.47 15.74
C TRP A 157 -17.42 -37.71 14.88
N LEU A 158 -16.35 -37.81 14.08
CA LEU A 158 -16.13 -38.86 13.08
C LEU A 158 -15.32 -40.05 13.62
N GLY A 159 -14.70 -39.90 14.79
CA GLY A 159 -13.77 -40.87 15.38
C GLY A 159 -12.36 -40.77 14.80
N PRO A 160 -11.39 -41.52 15.36
CA PRO A 160 -9.97 -41.31 15.07
C PRO A 160 -9.49 -42.15 13.88
N ARG A 161 -10.16 -42.02 12.74
CA ARG A 161 -9.86 -42.77 11.50
C ARG A 161 -8.75 -42.08 10.69
N ARG A 162 -7.93 -42.85 9.97
CA ARG A 162 -6.79 -42.31 9.20
C ARG A 162 -7.20 -41.31 8.11
N TRP A 163 -8.33 -41.53 7.45
CA TRP A 163 -8.84 -40.63 6.41
C TRP A 163 -9.30 -39.27 6.94
N VAL A 164 -9.63 -39.15 8.23
CA VAL A 164 -10.00 -37.85 8.83
C VAL A 164 -8.83 -36.88 8.74
N TYR A 165 -7.60 -37.34 8.95
CA TYR A 165 -6.39 -36.50 8.83
C TYR A 165 -6.15 -36.05 7.39
N LEU A 166 -6.49 -36.87 6.39
CA LEU A 166 -6.39 -36.50 4.98
C LEU A 166 -7.44 -35.46 4.59
N LEU A 167 -8.69 -35.60 5.06
CA LEU A 167 -9.73 -34.59 4.84
C LEU A 167 -9.38 -33.26 5.50
N LEU A 168 -8.84 -33.33 6.72
CA LEU A 168 -8.37 -32.19 7.48
C LEU A 168 -7.24 -31.44 6.76
N ALA A 169 -6.24 -32.17 6.23
CA ALA A 169 -5.17 -31.59 5.44
C ALA A 169 -5.65 -31.07 4.08
N GLY A 170 -6.53 -31.80 3.39
CA GLY A 170 -7.10 -31.40 2.11
C GLY A 170 -7.99 -30.16 2.22
N GLY A 171 -8.84 -30.09 3.26
CA GLY A 171 -9.64 -28.91 3.56
C GLY A 171 -8.79 -27.69 3.88
N TRP A 172 -7.72 -27.87 4.66
CA TRP A 172 -6.74 -26.81 4.91
C TRP A 172 -6.04 -26.32 3.63
N LEU A 173 -5.56 -27.24 2.79
CA LEU A 173 -4.94 -26.86 1.51
C LEU A 173 -5.92 -26.16 0.58
N SER A 174 -7.20 -26.56 0.57
CA SER A 174 -8.23 -25.89 -0.22
C SER A 174 -8.50 -24.45 0.23
N SER A 175 -8.36 -24.15 1.53
CA SER A 175 -8.46 -22.75 1.99
C SER A 175 -7.27 -21.89 1.56
N LEU A 176 -6.10 -22.46 1.26
CA LEU A 176 -4.95 -21.71 0.74
C LEU A 176 -5.14 -21.28 -0.73
N GLY A 177 -5.91 -22.07 -1.50
CA GLY A 177 -6.19 -21.79 -2.91
C GLY A 177 -7.49 -21.04 -3.16
N TRP A 178 -8.29 -20.75 -2.13
CA TRP A 178 -9.65 -20.23 -2.28
C TRP A 178 -9.70 -18.93 -3.09
N GLU A 179 -8.81 -17.97 -2.81
CA GLU A 179 -8.70 -16.73 -3.59
C GLU A 179 -8.17 -16.97 -5.02
N ILE A 180 -7.24 -17.90 -5.21
CA ILE A 180 -6.68 -18.22 -6.54
C ILE A 180 -7.72 -18.88 -7.45
N PHE A 181 -8.58 -19.75 -6.89
CA PHE A 181 -9.59 -20.49 -7.65
C PHE A 181 -10.92 -19.74 -7.83
N LEU A 182 -11.25 -18.79 -6.94
CA LEU A 182 -12.56 -18.11 -6.94
C LEU A 182 -12.50 -16.58 -6.85
N GLY A 183 -11.39 -16.00 -6.39
CA GLY A 183 -11.26 -14.56 -6.11
C GLY A 183 -10.65 -13.72 -7.24
N GLY A 184 -9.95 -14.34 -8.20
CA GLY A 184 -9.32 -13.59 -9.29
C GLY A 184 -10.30 -13.04 -10.33
N GLN A 185 -11.39 -13.76 -10.63
CA GLN A 185 -12.45 -13.39 -11.60
C GLN A 185 -13.81 -14.07 -11.33
N GLY A 186 -14.03 -14.63 -10.13
CA GLY A 186 -15.24 -15.41 -9.81
C GLY A 186 -16.35 -14.62 -9.13
N LEU A 187 -17.52 -15.26 -8.97
CA LEU A 187 -18.64 -14.79 -8.14
C LEU A 187 -18.14 -14.51 -6.72
N GLY A 188 -17.78 -13.26 -6.42
CA GLY A 188 -17.35 -12.83 -5.10
C GLY A 188 -18.45 -13.07 -4.07
N ILE A 189 -18.28 -14.09 -3.23
CA ILE A 189 -19.22 -14.37 -2.13
C ILE A 189 -18.89 -13.39 -0.99
N PRO A 190 -19.80 -12.49 -0.58
CA PRO A 190 -19.49 -11.52 0.47
C PRO A 190 -18.99 -12.20 1.75
N GLY A 191 -17.82 -11.78 2.23
CA GLY A 191 -17.20 -12.33 3.43
C GLY A 191 -16.38 -13.61 3.20
N SER A 192 -16.18 -14.06 1.96
CA SER A 192 -15.26 -15.17 1.64
C SER A 192 -13.85 -14.93 2.17
N ASP A 193 -13.43 -13.67 2.25
CA ASP A 193 -12.07 -13.27 2.61
C ASP A 193 -11.81 -13.44 4.10
N LEU A 194 -12.86 -13.56 4.92
CA LEU A 194 -12.72 -13.97 6.31
C LEU A 194 -12.20 -15.41 6.42
N PHE A 195 -12.34 -16.24 5.37
CA PHE A 195 -11.81 -17.60 5.30
C PHE A 195 -10.39 -17.67 4.74
N ASP A 196 -9.78 -16.55 4.35
CA ASP A 196 -8.35 -16.48 4.08
C ASP A 196 -7.57 -16.63 5.40
N VAL A 197 -7.25 -17.89 5.73
CA VAL A 197 -6.50 -18.23 6.94
C VAL A 197 -5.01 -17.90 6.80
N LEU A 198 -4.51 -17.70 5.58
CA LEU A 198 -3.16 -17.21 5.33
C LEU A 198 -3.05 -15.71 5.52
N ARG A 199 -4.17 -14.98 5.44
CA ARG A 199 -4.24 -13.52 5.53
C ARG A 199 -3.32 -12.89 4.47
N THR A 200 -3.29 -13.48 3.27
CA THR A 200 -2.49 -13.04 2.10
C THR A 200 -2.82 -11.61 1.69
N ALA A 201 -4.03 -11.15 1.98
CA ALA A 201 -4.47 -9.77 1.76
C ALA A 201 -3.97 -8.75 2.82
N SER A 202 -2.78 -8.98 3.41
CA SER A 202 -2.06 -8.16 4.42
C SER A 202 -2.95 -7.38 5.39
N ILE A 203 -3.22 -7.95 6.56
CA ILE A 203 -3.91 -7.24 7.65
C ILE A 203 -2.90 -6.32 8.35
N ARG A 204 -2.80 -5.05 7.94
CA ARG A 204 -1.91 -4.09 8.63
C ARG A 204 -2.68 -3.41 9.76
N TYR A 205 -2.05 -3.36 10.94
CA TYR A 205 -2.59 -2.69 12.14
C TYR A 205 -2.20 -1.21 12.21
N GLU A 206 -1.61 -0.68 11.15
CA GLU A 206 -0.95 0.62 11.17
C GLU A 206 -1.84 1.68 10.55
N GLU A 207 -2.25 2.62 11.39
CA GLU A 207 -2.84 3.89 10.98
C GLU A 207 -1.70 4.78 10.49
N LEU A 208 -1.58 4.91 9.17
CA LEU A 208 -0.42 5.55 8.53
C LEU A 208 -0.37 7.06 8.79
N TRP A 209 -1.46 7.72 8.47
CA TRP A 209 -1.59 9.17 8.44
C TRP A 209 -3.07 9.57 8.39
N GLY A 210 -3.93 8.75 8.98
CA GLY A 210 -5.39 8.94 8.94
C GLY A 210 -6.15 7.93 8.10
N ARG A 211 -5.45 6.93 7.55
CA ARG A 211 -6.09 5.81 6.85
C ARG A 211 -6.90 4.98 7.86
N LEU A 212 -8.22 5.01 7.72
CA LEU A 212 -9.17 4.34 8.61
C LEU A 212 -9.55 2.92 8.17
N MET A 213 -9.12 2.44 6.99
CA MET A 213 -9.77 1.26 6.39
C MET A 213 -9.15 -0.09 6.80
N GLU A 214 -7.84 -0.19 7.02
CA GLU A 214 -7.24 -1.47 7.44
C GLU A 214 -7.32 -1.70 8.96
N GLY A 215 -7.46 -0.65 9.78
CA GLY A 215 -7.36 -0.73 11.25
C GLY A 215 -8.46 -1.52 11.96
N GLU A 216 -9.68 -1.59 11.40
CA GLU A 216 -10.79 -2.35 11.99
C GLU A 216 -10.88 -3.80 11.48
N ARG A 217 -10.32 -4.08 10.28
CA ARG A 217 -10.27 -5.42 9.69
C ARG A 217 -9.70 -6.47 10.64
N PRO A 218 -8.53 -6.27 11.29
CA PRO A 218 -8.00 -7.26 12.21
C PRO A 218 -8.94 -7.57 13.37
N VAL A 219 -9.72 -6.58 13.85
CA VAL A 219 -10.68 -6.79 14.94
C VAL A 219 -11.78 -7.75 14.49
N TRP A 220 -12.37 -7.54 13.32
CA TRP A 220 -13.41 -8.44 12.80
C TRP A 220 -12.87 -9.84 12.53
N PHE A 221 -11.66 -9.98 11.98
CA PHE A 221 -11.00 -11.27 11.80
C PHE A 221 -10.75 -11.97 13.15
N ASN A 222 -10.22 -11.25 14.14
CA ASN A 222 -9.93 -11.80 15.45
C ASN A 222 -11.21 -12.22 16.21
N LEU A 223 -12.29 -11.42 16.11
CA LEU A 223 -13.60 -11.77 16.67
C LEU A 223 -14.23 -12.96 15.96
N PHE A 224 -14.10 -13.06 14.63
CA PHE A 224 -14.59 -14.18 13.84
C PHE A 224 -13.89 -15.48 14.21
N TYR A 225 -12.56 -15.54 14.11
CA TYR A 225 -11.78 -16.74 14.43
C TYR A 225 -11.82 -17.09 15.92
N GLY A 226 -11.80 -16.08 16.80
CA GLY A 226 -11.98 -16.28 18.24
C GLY A 226 -13.36 -16.84 18.59
N GLY A 227 -14.41 -16.33 17.95
CA GLY A 227 -15.77 -16.85 18.04
C GLY A 227 -15.89 -18.29 17.55
N LEU A 228 -15.29 -18.63 16.40
CA LEU A 228 -15.27 -20.01 15.88
C LEU A 228 -14.50 -20.97 16.78
N ALA A 229 -13.33 -20.56 17.31
CA ALA A 229 -12.58 -21.36 18.26
C ALA A 229 -13.42 -21.68 19.51
N ALA A 230 -14.04 -20.64 20.10
CA ALA A 230 -14.91 -20.79 21.26
C ALA A 230 -16.13 -21.67 20.96
N LEU A 231 -16.75 -21.51 19.79
CA LEU A 231 -17.88 -22.32 19.32
C LEU A 231 -17.49 -23.80 19.27
N PHE A 232 -16.38 -24.15 18.62
CA PHE A 232 -15.96 -25.54 18.47
C PHE A 232 -15.60 -26.17 19.81
N VAL A 233 -14.88 -25.46 20.68
CA VAL A 233 -14.62 -25.93 22.06
C VAL A 233 -15.93 -26.16 22.82
N ALA A 234 -16.89 -25.23 22.72
CA ALA A 234 -18.19 -25.33 23.36
C ALA A 234 -19.01 -26.53 22.83
N LEU A 235 -18.95 -26.82 21.53
CA LEU A 235 -19.60 -27.98 20.93
C LEU A 235 -18.98 -29.31 21.39
N VAL A 236 -17.64 -29.39 21.47
CA VAL A 236 -16.96 -30.58 22.03
C VAL A 236 -17.33 -30.76 23.50
N ALA A 237 -17.34 -29.68 24.29
CA ALA A 237 -17.75 -29.70 25.70
C ALA A 237 -19.22 -30.14 25.85
N THR A 238 -20.12 -29.61 25.02
CA THR A 238 -21.54 -29.96 24.98
C THR A 238 -21.73 -31.44 24.71
N ARG A 239 -21.07 -31.97 23.67
CA ARG A 239 -21.14 -33.39 23.29
C ARG A 239 -20.62 -34.30 24.41
N THR A 240 -19.49 -33.94 25.01
CA THR A 240 -18.87 -34.69 26.10
C THR A 240 -19.78 -34.72 27.33
N ALA A 241 -20.31 -33.56 27.72
CA ALA A 241 -21.21 -33.46 28.87
C ALA A 241 -22.57 -34.12 28.62
N ALA A 242 -23.12 -34.04 27.40
CA ALA A 242 -24.37 -34.71 27.04
C ALA A 242 -24.24 -36.23 27.09
N ARG A 243 -23.13 -36.80 26.59
CA ARG A 243 -22.83 -38.23 26.70
C ARG A 243 -22.73 -38.69 28.16
N ARG A 244 -22.03 -37.91 28.97
CA ARG A 244 -21.76 -38.20 30.39
C ARG A 244 -23.00 -38.10 31.27
N ASN A 245 -23.74 -36.99 31.17
CA ASN A 245 -24.83 -36.64 32.08
C ASN A 245 -26.20 -37.07 31.56
N ARG A 246 -26.29 -37.60 30.32
CA ARG A 246 -27.52 -37.96 29.61
C ARG A 246 -28.58 -36.85 29.59
N ARG A 247 -28.14 -35.59 29.72
CA ARG A 247 -28.95 -34.36 29.74
C ARG A 247 -28.23 -33.27 28.95
N ALA A 248 -29.00 -32.38 28.32
CA ALA A 248 -28.44 -31.24 27.60
C ALA A 248 -27.72 -30.28 28.57
N PRO A 249 -26.42 -30.00 28.39
CA PRO A 249 -25.67 -29.15 29.30
C PRO A 249 -25.92 -27.67 28.95
N LEU A 250 -26.67 -26.96 29.79
CA LEU A 250 -27.08 -25.57 29.53
C LEU A 250 -25.91 -24.60 29.38
N ILE A 251 -24.86 -24.72 30.20
CA ILE A 251 -23.73 -23.78 30.21
C ILE A 251 -22.89 -23.87 28.92
N PRO A 252 -22.39 -25.04 28.48
CA PRO A 252 -21.73 -25.19 27.18
C PRO A 252 -22.61 -24.81 25.98
N ALA A 253 -23.91 -25.10 26.04
CA ALA A 253 -24.85 -24.72 24.97
C ALA A 253 -25.02 -23.19 24.88
N ALA A 254 -25.16 -22.51 26.02
CA ALA A 254 -25.20 -21.04 26.08
C ALA A 254 -23.90 -20.41 25.58
N LEU A 255 -22.75 -21.00 25.93
CA LEU A 255 -21.44 -20.57 25.43
C LEU A 255 -21.34 -20.75 23.91
N ALA A 256 -21.80 -21.88 23.37
CA ALA A 256 -21.83 -22.12 21.92
C ALA A 256 -22.70 -21.08 21.19
N LEU A 257 -23.87 -20.75 21.75
CA LEU A 257 -24.74 -19.71 21.19
C LEU A 257 -24.08 -18.33 21.22
N ALA A 258 -23.47 -17.95 22.35
CA ALA A 258 -22.76 -16.67 22.48
C ALA A 258 -21.57 -16.58 21.50
N ALA A 259 -20.81 -17.67 21.34
CA ALA A 259 -19.69 -17.75 20.41
C ALA A 259 -20.14 -17.67 18.94
N LEU A 260 -21.28 -18.32 18.61
CA LEU A 260 -21.89 -18.22 17.30
C LEU A 260 -22.38 -16.79 17.02
N MET A 261 -23.05 -16.15 17.98
CA MET A 261 -23.47 -14.75 17.87
C MET A 261 -22.28 -13.82 17.67
N LEU A 262 -21.17 -14.06 18.37
CA LEU A 262 -19.93 -13.28 18.21
C LEU A 262 -19.39 -13.41 16.78
N ALA A 263 -19.21 -14.64 16.29
CA ALA A 263 -18.72 -14.89 14.93
C ALA A 263 -19.67 -14.31 13.87
N ALA A 264 -20.98 -14.49 14.02
CA ALA A 264 -21.99 -13.95 13.12
C ALA A 264 -22.00 -12.41 13.12
N SER A 265 -21.84 -11.78 14.28
CA SER A 265 -21.77 -10.31 14.38
C SER A 265 -20.53 -9.76 13.68
N ALA A 266 -19.38 -10.43 13.81
CA ALA A 266 -18.16 -10.06 13.11
C ALA A 266 -18.30 -10.19 11.59
N VAL A 267 -18.88 -11.31 11.10
CA VAL A 267 -19.16 -11.51 9.67
C VAL A 267 -20.12 -10.44 9.15
N THR A 268 -21.20 -10.15 9.91
CA THR A 268 -22.20 -9.16 9.50
C THR A 268 -21.62 -7.76 9.43
N ALA A 269 -20.79 -7.38 10.42
CA ALA A 269 -20.09 -6.10 10.42
C ALA A 269 -19.13 -5.99 9.22
N TYR A 270 -18.31 -7.03 9.00
CA TYR A 270 -17.39 -7.10 7.87
C TYR A 270 -18.10 -6.98 6.53
N VAL A 271 -19.12 -7.81 6.29
CA VAL A 271 -19.87 -7.84 5.02
C VAL A 271 -20.59 -6.53 4.79
N ARG A 272 -21.22 -5.94 5.81
CA ARG A 272 -21.88 -4.65 5.68
C ARG A 272 -20.89 -3.56 5.27
N GLN A 273 -19.72 -3.54 5.90
CA GLN A 273 -18.68 -2.57 5.57
C GLN A 273 -18.13 -2.80 4.16
N ALA A 274 -17.80 -4.05 3.83
CA ALA A 274 -17.30 -4.45 2.52
C ALA A 274 -18.28 -4.06 1.41
N GLN A 275 -19.57 -4.34 1.59
CA GLN A 275 -20.62 -3.97 0.64
C GLN A 275 -20.79 -2.46 0.52
N ALA A 276 -20.76 -1.71 1.62
CA ALA A 276 -20.84 -0.25 1.59
C ALA A 276 -19.67 0.34 0.78
N TRP A 277 -18.47 -0.18 1.01
CA TRP A 277 -17.26 0.25 0.30
C TRP A 277 -17.23 -0.17 -1.16
N SER A 278 -17.61 -1.41 -1.47
CA SER A 278 -17.70 -1.86 -2.86
C SER A 278 -18.78 -1.13 -3.64
N ALA A 279 -19.89 -0.73 -3.01
CA ALA A 279 -20.92 0.08 -3.65
C ALA A 279 -20.49 1.53 -3.93
N GLN A 280 -19.54 2.04 -3.13
CA GLN A 280 -18.92 3.36 -3.31
C GLN A 280 -17.65 3.31 -4.17
N ALA A 281 -17.15 2.12 -4.51
CA ALA A 281 -15.94 1.97 -5.30
C ALA A 281 -16.21 2.32 -6.76
N ILE A 282 -15.47 3.31 -7.24
CA ILE A 282 -15.47 3.67 -8.65
C ILE A 282 -14.56 2.65 -9.33
N ILE A 283 -15.13 1.86 -10.24
CA ILE A 283 -14.34 0.98 -11.09
C ILE A 283 -13.55 1.89 -12.04
N VAL A 284 -12.23 1.91 -11.89
CA VAL A 284 -11.29 2.68 -12.74
C VAL A 284 -11.26 2.14 -14.20
N GLU A 285 -12.23 1.32 -14.61
CA GLU A 285 -12.44 0.97 -16.02
C GLU A 285 -12.92 2.19 -16.84
N SER A 286 -13.31 3.30 -16.20
CA SER A 286 -13.71 4.54 -16.87
C SER A 286 -12.66 5.65 -16.86
N ILE A 287 -11.39 5.37 -16.52
CA ILE A 287 -10.29 6.34 -16.67
C ILE A 287 -9.16 5.82 -17.56
N GLN A 288 -9.47 4.86 -18.42
CA GLN A 288 -8.90 4.91 -19.76
C GLN A 288 -9.89 5.70 -20.61
N PRO A 289 -9.52 6.87 -21.15
CA PRO A 289 -10.33 7.46 -22.20
C PRO A 289 -10.46 6.41 -23.31
N SER A 290 -11.69 6.24 -23.82
CA SER A 290 -11.84 5.83 -25.22
C SER A 290 -10.94 6.80 -26.00
N GLU A 291 -10.00 6.29 -26.81
CA GLU A 291 -8.98 7.06 -27.57
C GLU A 291 -9.15 8.57 -27.44
N PRO A 292 -8.23 9.33 -26.81
CA PRO A 292 -8.44 10.74 -26.50
C PRO A 292 -9.00 11.42 -27.76
N GLU A 293 -10.29 11.80 -27.72
CA GLU A 293 -10.84 12.65 -28.76
C GLU A 293 -9.94 13.89 -28.72
N ALA A 294 -9.27 14.14 -29.85
CA ALA A 294 -8.18 15.08 -29.98
C ALA A 294 -8.34 16.24 -29.01
N THR A 295 -7.42 16.34 -28.04
CA THR A 295 -7.40 17.35 -26.98
C THR A 295 -7.83 18.67 -27.59
N VAL A 296 -9.09 19.06 -27.39
CA VAL A 296 -9.58 20.35 -27.87
C VAL A 296 -8.80 21.33 -27.03
N ALA A 297 -7.79 21.96 -27.62
CA ALA A 297 -6.95 22.92 -26.94
C ALA A 297 -7.89 23.91 -26.26
N SER A 298 -7.93 23.86 -24.93
CA SER A 298 -8.84 24.71 -24.16
C SER A 298 -8.57 26.15 -24.62
N PRO A 299 -9.60 26.91 -25.06
CA PRO A 299 -9.42 28.29 -25.47
C PRO A 299 -9.02 29.20 -24.28
N VAL A 300 -8.99 28.63 -23.07
CA VAL A 300 -8.62 29.26 -21.81
C VAL A 300 -7.39 28.58 -21.23
N VAL A 301 -6.43 29.40 -20.82
CA VAL A 301 -5.30 29.00 -19.96
C VAL A 301 -5.48 29.68 -18.60
N VAL A 302 -5.18 28.96 -17.53
CA VAL A 302 -5.11 29.54 -16.18
C VAL A 302 -3.65 29.88 -15.92
N ASP A 303 -3.32 31.16 -15.80
CA ASP A 303 -1.95 31.63 -15.55
C ASP A 303 -1.58 31.56 -14.06
N ALA A 304 -2.57 31.66 -13.16
CA ALA A 304 -2.34 31.57 -11.72
C ALA A 304 -3.50 30.96 -10.91
N TRP A 305 -3.15 30.23 -9.86
CA TRP A 305 -4.01 29.72 -8.80
C TRP A 305 -3.56 30.28 -7.46
N GLU A 306 -4.46 30.90 -6.71
CA GLU A 306 -4.29 31.25 -5.30
C GLU A 306 -5.38 30.54 -4.50
N ILE A 307 -5.02 29.47 -3.79
CA ILE A 307 -5.94 28.60 -3.07
C ILE A 307 -5.67 28.68 -1.57
N ALA A 308 -6.68 29.02 -0.79
CA ALA A 308 -6.69 28.84 0.65
C ALA A 308 -7.53 27.60 1.01
N ALA A 309 -6.87 26.54 1.49
CA ALA A 309 -7.48 25.31 1.97
C ALA A 309 -7.65 25.36 3.49
N ASP A 310 -8.89 25.49 3.96
CA ASP A 310 -9.26 25.37 5.37
C ASP A 310 -9.61 23.91 5.69
N LEU A 311 -8.66 23.22 6.29
CA LEU A 311 -8.78 21.84 6.79
C LEU A 311 -8.95 21.81 8.32
N THR A 312 -9.37 22.91 8.96
CA THR A 312 -9.60 22.90 10.42
C THR A 312 -10.71 21.95 10.85
N ASP A 313 -11.67 21.68 9.95
CA ASP A 313 -12.55 20.52 9.95
C ASP A 313 -12.14 19.57 8.80
N PRO A 314 -11.25 18.59 9.06
CA PRO A 314 -10.69 17.73 8.02
C PRO A 314 -11.70 16.82 7.32
N ALA A 315 -12.86 16.56 7.92
CA ALA A 315 -13.90 15.73 7.32
C ALA A 315 -14.74 16.49 6.29
N SER A 316 -14.75 17.82 6.36
CA SER A 316 -15.50 18.69 5.45
C SER A 316 -14.66 19.93 5.11
N PRO A 317 -13.55 19.77 4.38
CA PRO A 317 -12.67 20.89 4.04
C PRO A 317 -13.38 21.97 3.22
N ARG A 318 -12.88 23.20 3.36
CA ARG A 318 -13.34 24.36 2.59
C ARG A 318 -12.17 24.96 1.82
N PHE A 319 -12.46 25.45 0.64
CA PHE A 319 -11.49 26.03 -0.28
C PHE A 319 -12.00 27.38 -0.75
N ASP A 320 -11.09 28.34 -0.75
CA ASP A 320 -11.25 29.64 -1.38
C ASP A 320 -10.20 29.73 -2.50
N ALA A 321 -10.65 29.72 -3.75
CA ALA A 321 -9.79 29.68 -4.93
C ALA A 321 -9.97 30.92 -5.78
N ARG A 322 -8.85 31.60 -6.06
CA ARG A 322 -8.75 32.69 -7.05
C ARG A 322 -7.91 32.23 -8.22
N LEU A 323 -8.45 32.42 -9.41
CA LEU A 323 -7.88 31.96 -10.66
C LEU A 323 -7.66 33.16 -11.57
N THR A 324 -6.48 33.29 -12.16
CA THR A 324 -6.22 34.27 -13.23
C THR A 324 -6.34 33.57 -14.57
N LEU A 325 -7.47 33.79 -15.25
CA LEU A 325 -7.76 33.21 -16.55
C LEU A 325 -7.16 34.08 -17.66
N ARG A 326 -6.73 33.47 -18.76
CA ARG A 326 -6.29 34.13 -19.99
C ARG A 326 -6.88 33.46 -21.22
N ALA A 327 -7.43 34.26 -22.13
CA ALA A 327 -7.86 33.76 -23.44
C ALA A 327 -6.63 33.39 -24.28
N ALA A 328 -6.47 32.12 -24.64
CA ALA A 328 -5.34 31.60 -25.40
C ALA A 328 -5.61 31.47 -26.91
N GLY A 329 -6.87 31.61 -27.33
CA GLY A 329 -7.28 31.58 -28.75
C GLY A 329 -7.32 32.96 -29.41
N ASP A 330 -7.57 32.96 -30.72
CA ASP A 330 -7.67 34.16 -31.56
C ASP A 330 -9.07 34.81 -31.55
N GLU A 331 -10.06 34.15 -30.94
CA GLU A 331 -11.43 34.65 -30.83
C GLU A 331 -11.79 35.02 -29.38
N PRO A 332 -12.66 36.03 -29.17
CA PRO A 332 -13.17 36.35 -27.84
C PRO A 332 -13.95 35.19 -27.23
N ILE A 333 -13.69 34.88 -25.96
CA ILE A 333 -14.36 33.81 -25.22
C ILE A 333 -15.43 34.39 -24.29
N SER A 334 -16.61 33.78 -24.25
CA SER A 334 -17.71 34.18 -23.36
C SER A 334 -18.00 33.16 -22.26
N THR A 335 -17.48 31.95 -22.42
CA THR A 335 -17.66 30.84 -21.48
C THR A 335 -16.32 30.19 -21.19
N VAL A 336 -16.17 29.72 -19.96
CA VAL A 336 -14.98 29.01 -19.48
C VAL A 336 -15.41 27.68 -18.92
N THR A 337 -14.73 26.61 -19.33
CA THR A 337 -14.98 25.27 -18.80
C THR A 337 -13.85 24.86 -17.87
N LEU A 338 -14.19 24.51 -16.63
CA LEU A 338 -13.27 23.99 -15.62
C LEU A 338 -13.77 22.64 -15.12
N THR A 339 -12.87 21.77 -14.66
CA THR A 339 -13.20 20.55 -13.95
C THR A 339 -12.94 20.72 -12.45
N LEU A 340 -13.91 20.34 -11.62
CA LEU A 340 -13.85 20.31 -10.16
C LEU A 340 -14.76 19.18 -9.67
N HIS A 341 -14.25 18.32 -8.79
CA HIS A 341 -14.96 17.14 -8.31
C HIS A 341 -16.39 17.45 -7.85
N HIS A 342 -17.37 16.65 -8.28
CA HIS A 342 -18.80 16.90 -8.09
C HIS A 342 -19.23 16.96 -6.61
N ASP A 343 -18.59 16.18 -5.73
CA ASP A 343 -18.84 16.23 -4.28
C ASP A 343 -18.36 17.52 -3.59
N LEU A 344 -17.58 18.36 -4.28
CA LEU A 344 -17.22 19.69 -3.79
C LEU A 344 -18.30 20.69 -4.21
N GLU A 345 -19.17 21.04 -3.26
CA GLU A 345 -20.26 21.99 -3.49
C GLU A 345 -19.72 23.43 -3.56
N ILE A 346 -20.13 24.16 -4.60
CA ILE A 346 -19.80 25.59 -4.75
C ILE A 346 -20.73 26.40 -3.85
N ALA A 347 -20.15 27.06 -2.84
CA ALA A 347 -20.86 27.96 -1.94
C ALA A 347 -21.02 29.36 -2.55
N SER A 348 -20.01 29.85 -3.28
CA SER A 348 -20.10 31.10 -4.03
C SER A 348 -19.20 31.10 -5.27
N SER A 349 -19.62 31.85 -6.29
CA SER A 349 -18.84 32.11 -7.51
C SER A 349 -18.94 33.59 -7.87
N SER A 350 -17.86 34.18 -8.39
CA SER A 350 -17.87 35.56 -8.90
C SER A 350 -18.63 35.70 -10.23
N VAL A 351 -18.89 34.59 -10.93
CA VAL A 351 -19.63 34.54 -12.19
C VAL A 351 -20.73 33.48 -12.16
N PRO A 352 -21.81 33.61 -12.95
CA PRO A 352 -22.80 32.55 -13.11
C PRO A 352 -22.15 31.25 -13.60
N TYR A 353 -22.59 30.12 -13.07
CA TYR A 353 -22.08 28.81 -13.43
C TYR A 353 -23.19 27.78 -13.60
N GLU A 354 -22.94 26.80 -14.45
CA GLU A 354 -23.69 25.56 -14.57
C GLU A 354 -22.74 24.39 -14.25
N ARG A 355 -23.27 23.31 -13.67
CA ARG A 355 -22.49 22.10 -13.35
C ARG A 355 -23.14 20.88 -14.00
N ASP A 356 -22.31 20.07 -14.64
CA ASP A 356 -22.65 18.73 -15.12
C ASP A 356 -21.57 17.73 -14.67
N GLY A 357 -21.88 16.90 -13.67
CA GLY A 357 -20.89 16.04 -13.02
C GLY A 357 -19.72 16.85 -12.45
N ASP A 358 -18.49 16.50 -12.87
CA ASP A 358 -17.26 17.20 -12.48
C ASP A 358 -17.01 18.47 -13.32
N VAL A 359 -17.78 18.73 -14.37
CA VAL A 359 -17.59 19.85 -15.29
C VAL A 359 -18.36 21.08 -14.82
N LEU A 360 -17.69 22.23 -14.82
CA LEU A 360 -18.20 23.55 -14.52
C LEU A 360 -18.14 24.44 -15.77
N THR A 361 -19.29 24.92 -16.23
CA THR A 361 -19.37 25.92 -17.29
C THR A 361 -19.67 27.28 -16.69
N LEU A 362 -18.73 28.21 -16.81
CA LEU A 362 -18.77 29.55 -16.21
C LEU A 362 -19.04 30.59 -17.30
N ALA A 363 -20.07 31.41 -17.11
CA ALA A 363 -20.44 32.47 -18.05
C ALA A 363 -19.75 33.78 -17.68
N LEU A 364 -18.84 34.26 -18.52
CA LEU A 364 -18.14 35.53 -18.29
C LEU A 364 -19.11 36.71 -18.49
N PRO A 365 -19.04 37.75 -17.65
CA PRO A 365 -19.94 38.91 -17.73
C PRO A 365 -19.74 39.70 -19.03
N GLU A 366 -18.51 39.73 -19.55
CA GLU A 366 -18.16 40.30 -20.84
C GLU A 366 -17.23 39.32 -21.59
N PRO A 367 -17.31 39.21 -22.93
CA PRO A 367 -16.40 38.37 -23.69
C PRO A 367 -14.94 38.80 -23.51
N LEU A 368 -14.07 37.87 -23.11
CA LEU A 368 -12.65 38.10 -22.90
C LEU A 368 -11.93 38.07 -24.25
N ALA A 369 -11.34 39.20 -24.65
CA ALA A 369 -10.58 39.31 -25.89
C ALA A 369 -9.30 38.42 -25.87
N PRO A 370 -8.77 38.03 -27.04
CA PRO A 370 -7.52 37.27 -27.15
C PRO A 370 -6.38 37.86 -26.31
N GLY A 371 -5.77 37.04 -25.46
CA GLY A 371 -4.69 37.43 -24.56
C GLY A 371 -5.09 38.28 -23.34
N ALA A 372 -6.35 38.74 -23.25
CA ALA A 372 -6.83 39.44 -22.06
C ALA A 372 -6.98 38.48 -20.88
N THR A 373 -6.88 39.02 -19.67
CA THR A 373 -6.97 38.25 -18.43
C THR A 373 -8.18 38.65 -17.58
N GLN A 374 -8.71 37.70 -16.82
CA GLN A 374 -9.81 37.92 -15.88
C GLN A 374 -9.60 37.11 -14.61
N GLU A 375 -9.91 37.71 -13.46
CA GLU A 375 -9.92 37.01 -12.18
C GLU A 375 -11.27 36.33 -11.94
N LEU A 376 -11.22 35.04 -11.60
CA LEU A 376 -12.36 34.22 -11.20
C LEU A 376 -12.18 33.83 -9.72
N HIS A 377 -13.25 33.95 -8.94
CA HIS A 377 -13.24 33.60 -7.51
C HIS A 377 -14.33 32.58 -7.22
N LEU A 378 -13.94 31.45 -6.62
CA LEU A 378 -14.81 30.36 -6.21
C LEU A 378 -14.58 30.04 -4.73
N THR A 379 -15.66 29.87 -3.97
CA THR A 379 -15.59 29.20 -2.67
C THR A 379 -16.39 27.92 -2.73
N TYR A 380 -15.79 26.83 -2.26
CA TYR A 380 -16.37 25.50 -2.34
C TYR A 380 -15.89 24.62 -1.19
N GLY A 381 -16.56 23.50 -0.95
CA GLY A 381 -16.17 22.57 0.09
C GLY A 381 -17.04 21.33 0.07
N GLY A 382 -16.63 20.30 0.79
CA GLY A 382 -17.33 19.03 0.82
C GLY A 382 -16.45 17.89 1.28
N GLU A 383 -17.07 16.75 1.52
CA GLU A 383 -16.38 15.49 1.82
C GLU A 383 -15.99 14.82 0.50
N LEU A 384 -14.70 14.54 0.32
CA LEU A 384 -14.22 13.72 -0.78
C LEU A 384 -13.98 12.31 -0.27
N TRP A 385 -14.49 11.32 -1.00
CA TRP A 385 -14.25 9.91 -0.70
C TRP A 385 -14.30 9.06 -1.98
N THR A 386 -13.14 8.63 -2.45
CA THR A 386 -13.01 7.78 -3.64
C THR A 386 -12.32 6.48 -3.28
N LEU A 387 -12.99 5.37 -3.60
CA LEU A 387 -12.49 4.02 -3.44
C LEU A 387 -12.25 3.39 -4.81
N VAL A 388 -11.16 2.63 -4.96
CA VAL A 388 -10.86 1.89 -6.20
C VAL A 388 -10.78 0.39 -5.94
N PRO A 389 -11.28 -0.46 -6.86
CA PRO A 389 -11.01 -1.89 -6.80
C PRO A 389 -9.50 -2.12 -6.75
N SER A 390 -9.06 -2.97 -5.81
CA SER A 390 -7.66 -3.38 -5.70
C SER A 390 -7.55 -4.87 -5.99
N PHE A 391 -6.32 -5.38 -6.14
CA PHE A 391 -6.07 -6.83 -6.12
C PHE A 391 -6.42 -7.49 -4.77
N ARG A 392 -6.88 -6.71 -3.79
CA ARG A 392 -7.32 -7.16 -2.48
C ARG A 392 -8.84 -7.14 -2.41
N PRO A 393 -9.45 -7.94 -1.52
CA PRO A 393 -10.90 -8.08 -1.41
C PRO A 393 -11.66 -6.81 -0.99
N LEU A 394 -10.99 -5.80 -0.45
CA LEU A 394 -11.60 -4.51 -0.13
C LEU A 394 -11.01 -3.42 -1.06
N PRO A 395 -11.85 -2.50 -1.55
CA PRO A 395 -11.38 -1.34 -2.29
C PRO A 395 -10.35 -0.52 -1.49
N ASP A 396 -9.34 0.02 -2.17
CA ASP A 396 -8.36 0.91 -1.57
C ASP A 396 -8.85 2.38 -1.66
N PRO A 397 -8.69 3.19 -0.60
CA PRO A 397 -9.02 4.61 -0.65
C PRO A 397 -7.97 5.38 -1.44
N LEU A 398 -8.42 5.95 -2.56
CA LEU A 398 -7.58 6.72 -3.48
C LEU A 398 -7.57 8.20 -3.10
N VAL A 399 -8.73 8.75 -2.75
CA VAL A 399 -8.96 10.14 -2.33
C VAL A 399 -9.81 10.11 -1.05
N PHE A 400 -9.46 10.91 -0.04
CA PHE A 400 -10.30 11.03 1.14
C PHE A 400 -10.09 12.30 1.95
N THR A 401 -11.15 12.75 2.61
CA THR A 401 -11.14 13.80 3.64
C THR A 401 -11.84 13.26 4.88
N THR A 402 -11.11 13.04 5.97
CA THR A 402 -11.66 12.47 7.21
C THR A 402 -11.07 13.16 8.42
N GLU A 403 -11.72 13.01 9.59
CA GLU A 403 -11.21 13.50 10.88
C GLU A 403 -9.78 13.03 11.20
N ARG A 404 -9.32 11.94 10.57
CA ARG A 404 -8.01 11.35 10.85
C ARG A 404 -6.93 11.76 9.86
N GLY A 405 -7.31 12.29 8.70
CA GLY A 405 -6.37 12.72 7.67
C GLY A 405 -7.05 13.07 6.35
N VAL A 406 -6.27 13.76 5.51
CA VAL A 406 -6.68 14.26 4.19
C VAL A 406 -5.68 13.77 3.15
N ARG A 407 -6.20 13.23 2.05
CA ARG A 407 -5.46 12.79 0.85
C ARG A 407 -6.13 13.36 -0.39
N LEU A 408 -5.50 14.37 -0.98
CA LEU A 408 -5.94 15.05 -2.18
C LEU A 408 -4.83 14.96 -3.25
N PRO A 409 -4.77 13.83 -3.99
CA PRO A 409 -3.87 13.69 -5.13
C PRO A 409 -4.28 14.62 -6.29
N PHE A 410 -3.41 14.80 -7.29
CA PHE A 410 -3.66 15.74 -8.40
C PHE A 410 -4.92 15.37 -9.22
N PHE A 411 -5.18 14.07 -9.42
CA PHE A 411 -6.35 13.57 -10.15
C PHE A 411 -7.64 13.63 -9.31
N ALA A 412 -7.60 14.02 -8.04
CA ALA A 412 -8.81 14.10 -7.20
C ALA A 412 -9.77 15.22 -7.61
N GLY A 413 -9.35 16.13 -8.51
CA GLY A 413 -10.17 17.27 -8.90
C GLY A 413 -10.50 18.19 -7.72
N TRP A 414 -9.60 18.31 -6.74
CA TRP A 414 -9.83 19.07 -5.51
C TRP A 414 -9.65 20.59 -5.67
N TYR A 415 -9.08 21.01 -6.81
CA TYR A 415 -9.01 22.40 -7.24
C TYR A 415 -9.48 22.53 -8.69
N PRO A 416 -9.94 23.73 -9.10
CA PRO A 416 -10.43 23.93 -10.46
C PRO A 416 -9.29 23.83 -11.49
N VAL A 417 -9.47 22.97 -12.48
CA VAL A 417 -8.53 22.73 -13.59
C VAL A 417 -9.20 23.13 -14.91
N PRO A 418 -8.51 23.76 -15.86
CA PRO A 418 -9.12 24.07 -17.17
C PRO A 418 -9.40 22.81 -17.99
N GLY A 419 -10.55 22.75 -18.65
CA GLY A 419 -10.96 21.64 -19.52
C GLY A 419 -12.20 20.90 -19.03
N GLU A 420 -12.51 19.78 -19.71
CA GLU A 420 -13.69 18.93 -19.42
C GLU A 420 -13.32 17.61 -18.74
N GLU A 421 -12.06 17.17 -18.81
CA GLU A 421 -11.63 15.86 -18.32
C GLU A 421 -10.54 15.97 -17.24
N LEU A 422 -10.71 15.22 -16.16
CA LEU A 422 -9.63 14.94 -15.22
C LEU A 422 -8.80 13.76 -15.73
N VAL A 423 -7.49 13.99 -15.75
CA VAL A 423 -6.50 12.97 -16.08
C VAL A 423 -6.55 11.86 -15.02
N GLY A 424 -6.56 10.60 -15.46
CA GLY A 424 -6.63 9.44 -14.55
C GLY A 424 -5.39 9.24 -13.69
N PRO A 425 -5.48 8.33 -12.68
CA PRO A 425 -4.37 8.03 -11.78
C PRO A 425 -3.14 7.48 -12.49
N ASP A 426 -3.33 6.85 -13.66
CA ASP A 426 -2.29 6.19 -14.46
C ASP A 426 -1.72 7.10 -15.56
N ALA A 427 -2.20 8.33 -15.71
CA ALA A 427 -1.80 9.19 -16.81
C ALA A 427 -0.61 10.09 -16.44
N SER A 428 0.25 10.32 -17.44
CA SER A 428 1.55 10.95 -17.26
C SER A 428 1.45 12.46 -16.99
N GLY A 429 1.62 12.83 -15.72
CA GLY A 429 2.47 13.94 -15.26
C GLY A 429 2.03 15.39 -15.43
N VAL A 430 1.04 15.73 -16.27
CA VAL A 430 0.59 17.12 -16.47
C VAL A 430 -0.92 17.20 -16.41
N LEU A 431 -1.43 17.97 -15.43
CA LEU A 431 -2.85 18.25 -15.33
C LEU A 431 -3.20 19.56 -16.07
N HIS A 432 -2.28 20.53 -16.07
CA HIS A 432 -2.42 21.80 -16.77
C HIS A 432 -1.06 22.36 -17.19
N PRO A 433 -0.99 23.31 -18.15
CA PRO A 433 0.24 24.02 -18.49
C PRO A 433 0.89 24.66 -17.26
N PRO A 434 2.23 24.85 -17.24
CA PRO A 434 2.92 25.47 -16.11
C PRO A 434 2.36 26.86 -15.77
N GLY A 435 1.99 27.08 -14.52
CA GLY A 435 1.53 28.39 -14.05
C GLY A 435 1.84 28.63 -12.57
N ARG A 436 1.56 29.86 -12.12
CA ARG A 436 1.82 30.27 -10.73
C ARG A 436 0.79 29.65 -9.80
N PHE A 437 1.23 28.95 -8.77
CA PHE A 437 0.35 28.30 -7.80
C PHE A 437 0.77 28.72 -6.39
N VAL A 438 -0.18 29.24 -5.62
CA VAL A 438 -0.01 29.60 -4.22
C VAL A 438 -1.05 28.84 -3.42
N LEU A 439 -0.61 28.02 -2.47
CA LEU A 439 -1.44 27.24 -1.58
C LEU A 439 -1.22 27.68 -0.14
N THR A 440 -2.27 28.13 0.54
CA THR A 440 -2.26 28.39 1.98
C THR A 440 -3.14 27.35 2.68
N VAL A 441 -2.62 26.65 3.67
CA VAL A 441 -3.30 25.52 4.31
C VAL A 441 -3.51 25.79 5.80
N SER A 442 -4.77 25.79 6.25
CA SER A 442 -5.09 25.81 7.69
C SER A 442 -5.39 24.39 8.14
N VAL A 443 -4.72 23.91 9.20
CA VAL A 443 -4.92 22.56 9.76
C VAL A 443 -5.11 22.60 11.27
N PRO A 444 -5.66 21.54 11.89
CA PRO A 444 -5.70 21.44 13.34
C PRO A 444 -4.29 21.43 13.92
N ARG A 445 -4.15 21.94 15.15
CA ARG A 445 -2.85 22.06 15.81
C ARG A 445 -2.12 20.70 15.90
N GLY A 446 -0.87 20.66 15.45
CA GLY A 446 -0.02 19.47 15.50
C GLY A 446 -0.16 18.53 14.31
N TRP A 447 -0.96 18.90 13.30
CA TRP A 447 -0.99 18.19 12.02
C TRP A 447 0.21 18.57 11.18
N GLY A 448 0.82 17.58 10.53
CA GLY A 448 1.78 17.79 9.46
C GLY A 448 1.06 17.94 8.12
N ILE A 449 1.66 18.71 7.22
CA ILE A 449 1.17 18.98 5.86
C ILE A 449 2.24 18.54 4.87
N PHE A 450 1.80 17.99 3.75
CA PHE A 450 2.62 17.76 2.58
C PHE A 450 1.94 18.29 1.32
N THR A 451 2.72 18.96 0.52
CA THR A 451 2.42 19.30 -0.87
C THR A 451 3.71 19.19 -1.68
N ASN A 452 3.59 18.96 -2.98
CA ASN A 452 4.70 19.08 -3.92
C ASN A 452 5.12 20.55 -4.15
N LEU A 453 4.42 21.52 -3.57
CA LEU A 453 4.79 22.93 -3.69
C LEU A 453 5.86 23.31 -2.64
N PRO A 454 6.87 24.13 -3.00
CA PRO A 454 7.86 24.65 -2.07
C PRO A 454 7.25 25.46 -0.94
N ALA A 455 7.72 25.26 0.28
CA ALA A 455 7.29 26.07 1.41
C ALA A 455 7.87 27.49 1.31
N THR A 456 7.00 28.50 1.29
CA THR A 456 7.36 29.93 1.37
C THR A 456 7.02 30.54 2.74
N GLY A 457 6.25 29.81 3.55
CA GLY A 457 5.95 30.09 4.96
C GLY A 457 5.62 28.81 5.72
N GLU A 458 5.21 28.92 6.99
CA GLU A 458 4.85 27.75 7.82
C GLU A 458 3.64 26.98 7.27
N LEU A 459 2.69 27.71 6.68
CA LEU A 459 1.42 27.19 6.16
C LEU A 459 1.15 27.61 4.71
N THR A 460 2.17 28.15 4.03
CA THR A 460 2.04 28.68 2.68
C THR A 460 3.11 28.07 1.78
N PHE A 461 2.68 27.63 0.61
CA PHE A 461 3.49 26.94 -0.37
C PHE A 461 3.26 27.59 -1.73
N ALA A 462 4.32 27.78 -2.53
CA ALA A 462 4.17 28.42 -3.82
C ALA A 462 5.20 27.96 -4.85
N SER A 463 4.79 27.94 -6.12
CA SER A 463 5.65 27.71 -7.29
C SER A 463 5.16 28.55 -8.46
N ASP A 464 6.08 29.11 -9.27
CA ASP A 464 5.73 29.86 -10.48
C ASP A 464 5.55 28.95 -11.71
N ARG A 465 5.75 27.64 -11.57
CA ARG A 465 5.79 26.66 -12.66
C ARG A 465 5.08 25.34 -12.31
N ALA A 466 4.08 25.38 -11.45
CA ALA A 466 3.35 24.17 -11.09
C ALA A 466 2.54 23.67 -12.31
N THR A 467 2.61 22.38 -12.59
CA THR A 467 1.76 21.67 -13.57
C THR A 467 0.65 20.86 -12.90
N TRP A 468 0.73 20.72 -11.57
CA TRP A 468 -0.30 20.26 -10.67
C TRP A 468 0.08 20.44 -9.20
N ALA A 469 -0.90 20.34 -8.30
CA ALA A 469 -0.71 20.34 -6.86
C ALA A 469 -1.32 19.10 -6.17
N VAL A 470 -0.61 18.59 -5.17
CA VAL A 470 -1.14 17.61 -4.20
C VAL A 470 -1.21 18.22 -2.81
N LEU A 471 -2.16 17.73 -2.02
CA LEU A 471 -2.31 18.13 -0.62
C LEU A 471 -2.60 16.92 0.25
N TYR A 472 -1.77 16.74 1.26
CA TYR A 472 -1.96 15.74 2.28
C TYR A 472 -1.78 16.35 3.66
N ALA A 473 -2.62 15.94 4.61
CA ALA A 473 -2.53 16.44 5.98
C ALA A 473 -2.91 15.36 6.99
N SER A 474 -2.19 15.30 8.11
CA SER A 474 -2.44 14.30 9.15
C SER A 474 -1.79 14.64 10.50
N PRO A 475 -2.38 14.20 11.64
CA PRO A 475 -1.75 14.30 12.95
C PRO A 475 -0.47 13.45 13.08
N ARG A 476 -0.25 12.47 12.20
CA ARG A 476 0.92 11.57 12.23
C ARG A 476 1.98 11.89 11.17
N LEU A 477 1.67 12.76 10.23
CA LEU A 477 2.61 13.19 9.21
C LEU A 477 3.61 14.17 9.81
N ARG A 478 4.87 14.05 9.41
CA ARG A 478 5.96 14.91 9.85
C ARG A 478 6.86 15.24 8.68
N THR A 479 7.37 16.46 8.70
CA THR A 479 8.40 16.94 7.78
C THR A 479 9.69 17.14 8.56
N GLU A 480 10.78 16.55 8.10
CA GLU A 480 12.10 16.64 8.71
C GLU A 480 13.13 17.01 7.63
N ARG A 481 13.89 18.08 7.87
CA ARG A 481 15.04 18.41 7.02
C ARG A 481 16.27 17.63 7.50
N VAL A 482 16.92 16.95 6.58
CA VAL A 482 18.16 16.19 6.80
C VAL A 482 19.17 16.70 5.81
N ASP A 483 20.14 17.47 6.32
CA ASP A 483 21.09 18.22 5.50
C ASP A 483 20.36 19.14 4.49
N ALA A 484 20.51 18.87 3.20
CA ALA A 484 19.84 19.62 2.14
C ALA A 484 18.55 18.96 1.64
N SER A 485 18.31 17.70 2.04
CA SER A 485 17.13 16.93 1.66
C SER A 485 15.98 17.11 2.66
N THR A 486 14.76 16.90 2.17
CA THR A 486 13.53 16.98 2.97
C THR A 486 12.86 15.61 3.03
N ILE A 487 12.53 15.13 4.22
CA ILE A 487 11.79 13.88 4.43
C ILE A 487 10.39 14.20 4.89
N ILE A 488 9.43 13.57 4.25
CA ILE A 488 8.02 13.71 4.57
C ILE A 488 7.48 12.31 4.77
N ALA A 489 7.18 11.94 6.01
CA ALA A 489 6.78 10.58 6.34
C ALA A 489 5.91 10.54 7.61
N PRO A 490 5.18 9.44 7.83
CA PRO A 490 4.65 9.11 9.15
C PRO A 490 5.76 9.12 10.20
N GLU A 491 5.46 9.65 11.38
CA GLU A 491 6.40 9.74 12.51
C GLU A 491 7.08 8.39 12.83
N ALA A 492 6.35 7.28 12.65
CA ALA A 492 6.86 5.94 12.90
C ALA A 492 7.93 5.47 11.89
N ILE A 493 7.93 6.01 10.66
CA ILE A 493 8.80 5.61 9.55
C ILE A 493 9.96 6.59 9.33
N LEU A 494 9.88 7.81 9.87
CA LEU A 494 10.93 8.83 9.79
C LEU A 494 12.35 8.31 10.03
N PRO A 495 12.66 7.51 11.08
CA PRO A 495 14.02 7.02 11.31
C PRO A 495 14.53 6.11 10.17
N THR A 496 13.64 5.34 9.55
CA THR A 496 13.99 4.46 8.43
C THR A 496 14.21 5.27 7.16
N ALA A 497 13.32 6.22 6.87
CA ALA A 497 13.45 7.15 5.75
C ALA A 497 14.74 7.98 5.83
N ARG A 498 15.09 8.46 7.03
CA ARG A 498 16.35 9.19 7.27
C ARG A 498 17.58 8.38 6.88
N ALA A 499 17.57 7.10 7.17
CA ALA A 499 18.72 6.24 6.90
C ALA A 499 18.92 5.91 5.41
N VAL A 500 17.98 6.23 4.52
CA VAL A 500 18.12 6.04 3.08
C VAL A 500 18.43 7.32 2.31
N ILE A 501 18.22 8.51 2.89
CA ILE A 501 18.54 9.80 2.25
C ILE A 501 19.94 9.85 1.61
N PRO A 502 21.02 9.40 2.27
CA PRO A 502 22.35 9.44 1.66
C PRO A 502 22.46 8.67 0.33
N ASN A 503 21.64 7.63 0.14
CA ASN A 503 21.62 6.89 -1.14
C ASN A 503 21.00 7.73 -2.26
N TYR A 504 19.95 8.51 -1.94
CA TYR A 504 19.30 9.40 -2.89
C TYR A 504 20.19 10.59 -3.24
N GLU A 505 20.86 11.18 -2.24
CA GLU A 505 21.81 12.27 -2.45
C GLU A 505 23.01 11.82 -3.29
N ALA A 506 23.51 10.59 -3.07
CA ALA A 506 24.58 10.02 -3.90
C ALA A 506 24.15 9.83 -5.36
N LEU A 507 22.92 9.34 -5.58
CA LEU A 507 22.37 9.18 -6.93
C LEU A 507 22.15 10.52 -7.62
N LEU A 508 21.63 11.51 -6.89
CA LEU A 508 21.46 12.89 -7.38
C LEU A 508 22.81 13.50 -7.75
N ALA A 509 23.84 13.35 -6.91
CA ALA A 509 25.18 13.84 -7.19
C ALA A 509 25.81 13.20 -8.44
N GLU A 510 25.43 11.96 -8.77
CA GLU A 510 25.86 11.29 -10.00
C GLU A 510 25.10 11.79 -11.23
N TYR A 511 23.81 12.11 -11.10
CA TYR A 511 22.95 12.44 -12.25
C TYR A 511 22.95 13.93 -12.58
N ALA A 512 22.97 14.81 -11.58
CA ALA A 512 22.94 16.26 -11.76
C ALA A 512 24.01 16.81 -12.75
N PRO A 513 25.24 16.28 -12.83
CA PRO A 513 26.23 16.73 -13.82
C PRO A 513 25.80 16.60 -15.29
N PHE A 514 24.82 15.75 -15.60
CA PHE A 514 24.26 15.61 -16.94
C PHE A 514 23.17 16.67 -17.25
N PHE A 515 22.67 17.37 -16.22
CA PHE A 515 21.63 18.40 -16.30
C PHE A 515 22.11 19.75 -15.73
N PRO A 516 23.08 20.42 -16.37
CA PRO A 516 23.83 21.55 -15.81
C PRO A 516 23.02 22.84 -15.61
N THR A 517 21.86 22.95 -16.28
CA THR A 517 20.91 24.05 -16.07
C THR A 517 20.15 23.90 -14.76
N THR A 518 20.27 22.74 -14.10
CA THR A 518 19.66 22.42 -12.80
C THR A 518 20.75 22.37 -11.75
N ALA A 519 20.49 22.97 -10.59
CA ALA A 519 21.37 22.89 -9.42
C ALA A 519 20.55 22.48 -8.18
N PRO A 520 19.90 21.30 -8.20
CA PRO A 520 19.16 20.82 -7.05
C PRO A 520 20.13 20.65 -5.87
N ASP A 521 19.78 21.24 -4.73
CA ASP A 521 20.60 21.19 -3.52
C ASP A 521 20.32 19.95 -2.67
N GLY A 522 19.22 19.23 -2.91
CA GLY A 522 18.84 17.99 -2.22
C GLY A 522 17.64 17.30 -2.88
N VAL A 523 17.11 16.27 -2.21
CA VAL A 523 15.92 15.52 -2.66
C VAL A 523 14.79 15.69 -1.64
N THR A 524 13.55 15.84 -2.12
CA THR A 524 12.37 15.67 -1.27
C THR A 524 11.90 14.22 -1.37
N LEU A 525 11.96 13.49 -0.25
CA LEU A 525 11.49 12.12 -0.12
C LEU A 525 10.13 12.09 0.59
N ALA A 526 9.07 11.77 -0.14
CA ALA A 526 7.73 11.57 0.42
C ALA A 526 7.45 10.07 0.56
N VAL A 527 7.36 9.58 1.81
CA VAL A 527 7.00 8.20 2.12
C VAL A 527 5.49 8.13 2.36
N LEU A 528 4.74 7.79 1.32
CA LEU A 528 3.28 7.71 1.31
C LEU A 528 2.82 6.23 1.29
N ASP A 529 1.51 5.97 1.33
CA ASP A 529 0.97 4.60 1.34
C ASP A 529 0.43 4.13 -0.01
N SER A 530 0.64 2.84 -0.30
CA SER A 530 0.25 2.06 -1.48
C SER A 530 0.63 2.65 -2.84
N PHE A 531 0.95 1.79 -3.81
CA PHE A 531 1.19 2.20 -5.20
C PHE A 531 -0.09 2.72 -5.90
N ALA A 532 -1.27 2.53 -5.32
CA ALA A 532 -2.54 2.97 -5.91
C ALA A 532 -2.63 4.50 -5.96
N GLY A 533 -2.71 5.06 -7.16
CA GLY A 533 -2.79 6.49 -7.41
C GLY A 533 -1.50 7.25 -7.15
N MET A 534 -0.34 6.60 -7.29
CA MET A 534 0.92 7.32 -7.50
C MET A 534 1.11 7.46 -9.00
N ALA A 535 1.25 8.69 -9.50
CA ALA A 535 1.66 8.88 -10.88
C ALA A 535 3.02 8.21 -11.11
N ASP A 536 3.23 7.64 -12.29
CA ASP A 536 4.51 7.06 -12.71
C ASP A 536 5.67 8.04 -12.51
N HIS A 537 5.38 9.34 -12.62
CA HIS A 537 6.31 10.43 -12.31
C HIS A 537 5.60 11.56 -11.57
N THR A 538 6.21 12.03 -10.50
CA THR A 538 5.76 13.19 -9.73
C THR A 538 6.71 14.34 -10.01
N PRO A 539 6.31 15.46 -10.65
CA PRO A 539 7.14 16.63 -10.84
C PRO A 539 7.88 17.09 -9.59
N PRO A 540 9.01 17.79 -9.80
CA PRO A 540 9.85 18.33 -8.75
C PRO A 540 9.08 19.16 -7.72
N ALA A 541 9.53 19.07 -6.47
CA ALA A 541 9.08 19.94 -5.40
C ALA A 541 9.90 21.24 -5.36
N GLY A 542 9.53 22.19 -6.23
CA GLY A 542 10.34 23.40 -6.48
C GLY A 542 11.58 23.09 -7.26
N ASP A 543 12.73 23.44 -6.69
CA ASP A 543 14.05 23.19 -7.30
C ASP A 543 14.64 21.82 -6.89
N GLN A 544 13.90 21.01 -6.12
CA GLN A 544 14.32 19.68 -5.68
C GLN A 544 13.51 18.57 -6.38
N PRO A 545 14.13 17.47 -6.81
CA PRO A 545 13.41 16.26 -7.20
C PRO A 545 12.53 15.74 -6.06
N LEU A 546 11.34 15.23 -6.41
CA LEU A 546 10.37 14.66 -5.50
C LEU A 546 10.24 13.14 -5.74
N VAL A 547 10.84 12.36 -4.85
CA VAL A 547 10.69 10.91 -4.86
C VAL A 547 9.57 10.51 -3.93
N VAL A 548 8.49 9.96 -4.50
CA VAL A 548 7.39 9.37 -3.74
C VAL A 548 7.58 7.86 -3.65
N ILE A 549 7.62 7.30 -2.44
CA ILE A 549 7.78 5.86 -2.22
C ILE A 549 6.76 5.31 -1.22
N SER A 550 6.50 4.00 -1.32
CA SER A 550 5.69 3.28 -0.35
C SER A 550 6.43 3.11 0.98
N GLN A 551 5.69 3.03 2.09
CA GLN A 551 6.21 2.79 3.45
C GLN A 551 7.19 1.61 3.60
N ASN A 552 7.11 0.59 2.74
CA ASN A 552 7.99 -0.58 2.81
C ASN A 552 9.33 -0.35 2.10
N THR A 553 9.36 0.57 1.13
CA THR A 553 10.48 0.80 0.22
C THR A 553 11.77 1.29 0.91
N PRO A 554 11.75 2.15 1.95
CA PRO A 554 12.97 2.54 2.66
C PRO A 554 13.76 1.36 3.26
N GLU A 555 13.10 0.26 3.60
CA GLU A 555 13.77 -0.94 4.13
C GLU A 555 14.32 -1.79 2.96
N ASP A 556 13.52 -1.99 1.91
CA ASP A 556 13.94 -2.65 0.67
C ASP A 556 15.23 -2.03 0.08
N LEU A 557 15.38 -0.71 0.17
CA LEU A 557 16.52 0.02 -0.39
C LEU A 557 17.81 -0.08 0.41
N LYS A 558 17.72 -0.30 1.73
CA LYS A 558 18.89 -0.58 2.58
C LYS A 558 19.53 -1.92 2.21
N GLU A 559 18.73 -2.88 1.78
CA GLU A 559 19.15 -4.26 1.52
C GLU A 559 19.45 -4.54 0.03
N ASN A 560 19.51 -3.49 -0.79
CA ASN A 560 20.09 -3.46 -2.14
C ASN A 560 19.38 -4.34 -3.19
N THR A 561 18.05 -4.22 -3.31
CA THR A 561 17.32 -4.85 -4.43
C THR A 561 17.17 -3.89 -5.61
N GLY A 562 17.73 -4.28 -6.76
CA GLY A 562 17.81 -3.44 -7.96
C GLY A 562 16.47 -2.96 -8.53
N GLY A 563 15.35 -3.67 -8.28
CA GLY A 563 14.03 -3.28 -8.82
C GLY A 563 13.52 -1.92 -8.32
N HIS A 564 13.49 -1.70 -7.00
CA HIS A 564 13.06 -0.41 -6.44
C HIS A 564 14.02 0.73 -6.76
N ARG A 565 15.32 0.43 -6.88
CA ARG A 565 16.33 1.42 -7.25
C ARG A 565 16.18 1.91 -8.69
N TYR A 566 15.70 1.07 -9.60
CA TYR A 566 15.36 1.48 -10.97
C TYR A 566 14.26 2.54 -10.97
N PHE A 567 13.12 2.28 -10.30
CA PHE A 567 12.01 3.25 -10.23
C PHE A 567 12.43 4.60 -9.64
N ILE A 568 13.31 4.58 -8.64
CA ILE A 568 13.85 5.80 -8.03
C ILE A 568 14.77 6.54 -8.99
N SER A 569 15.65 5.81 -9.68
CA SER A 569 16.56 6.36 -10.67
C SER A 569 15.78 7.01 -11.82
N ASP A 570 14.73 6.36 -12.28
CA ASP A 570 13.83 6.85 -13.31
C ASP A 570 13.05 8.09 -12.87
N ALA A 571 12.48 8.09 -11.66
CA ALA A 571 11.84 9.27 -11.08
C ALA A 571 12.81 10.45 -10.95
N LEU A 572 14.03 10.21 -10.49
CA LEU A 572 15.05 11.24 -10.32
C LEU A 572 15.49 11.84 -11.67
N ALA A 573 15.71 11.00 -12.68
CA ALA A 573 16.07 11.44 -14.02
C ALA A 573 14.92 12.21 -14.69
N ALA A 574 13.67 11.77 -14.49
CA ALA A 574 12.48 12.48 -14.95
C ALA A 574 12.37 13.88 -14.33
N ASP A 575 12.62 14.01 -13.04
CA ASP A 575 12.57 15.31 -12.36
C ASP A 575 13.69 16.24 -12.79
N LEU A 576 14.90 15.72 -12.98
CA LEU A 576 16.02 16.51 -13.52
C LEU A 576 15.73 17.01 -14.94
N TRP A 577 15.07 16.20 -15.78
CA TRP A 577 14.59 16.62 -17.09
C TRP A 577 13.61 17.80 -16.98
N VAL A 578 12.62 17.70 -16.09
CA VAL A 578 11.63 18.77 -15.88
C VAL A 578 12.27 20.04 -15.32
N LEU A 579 13.14 19.92 -14.31
CA LEU A 579 13.88 21.05 -13.74
C LEU A 579 14.74 21.76 -14.81
N ALA A 580 15.27 21.00 -15.77
CA ALA A 580 16.07 21.55 -16.85
C ALA A 580 15.25 22.27 -17.94
N GLY A 581 13.91 22.27 -17.82
CA GLY A 581 12.98 22.87 -18.77
C GLY A 581 12.45 21.91 -19.83
N GLY A 582 12.64 20.60 -19.64
CA GLY A 582 12.13 19.57 -20.53
C GLY A 582 10.61 19.39 -20.42
N ASP A 583 9.98 19.12 -21.56
CA ASP A 583 8.55 18.80 -21.64
C ASP A 583 8.30 17.35 -21.17
N THR A 584 7.39 17.18 -20.22
CA THR A 584 6.95 15.90 -19.67
C THR A 584 6.22 15.00 -20.67
N SER A 585 5.64 15.57 -21.73
CA SER A 585 4.98 14.80 -22.80
C SER A 585 5.99 14.04 -23.69
N VAL A 586 7.27 14.40 -23.63
CA VAL A 586 8.35 13.80 -24.40
C VAL A 586 8.88 12.57 -23.65
N THR A 587 8.10 11.49 -23.69
CA THR A 587 8.30 10.31 -22.83
C THR A 587 9.46 9.42 -23.27
N ILE A 588 9.58 9.11 -24.57
CA ILE A 588 10.56 8.16 -25.10
C ILE A 588 12.02 8.66 -24.90
N PRO A 589 12.39 9.90 -25.28
CA PRO A 589 13.72 10.45 -25.01
C PRO A 589 14.08 10.43 -23.52
N ARG A 590 13.16 10.84 -22.65
CA ARG A 590 13.34 10.88 -21.20
C ARG A 590 13.55 9.49 -20.59
N ALA A 591 12.76 8.50 -21.01
CA ALA A 591 12.92 7.12 -20.57
C ALA A 591 14.27 6.53 -20.99
N GLY A 592 14.75 6.85 -22.20
CA GLY A 592 16.08 6.43 -22.65
C GLY A 592 17.24 7.03 -21.84
N ILE A 593 17.14 8.30 -21.45
CA ILE A 593 18.12 8.93 -20.54
C ILE A 593 18.11 8.23 -19.18
N SER A 594 16.92 7.98 -18.64
CA SER A 594 16.73 7.32 -17.35
C SER A 594 17.33 5.90 -17.34
N GLU A 595 17.11 5.14 -18.40
CA GLU A 595 17.72 3.82 -18.59
C GLU A 595 19.25 3.89 -18.67
N TYR A 596 19.80 4.83 -19.43
CA TYR A 596 21.25 5.05 -19.52
C TYR A 596 21.86 5.35 -18.14
N LEU A 597 21.30 6.33 -17.42
CA LEU A 597 21.79 6.73 -16.10
C LEU A 597 21.69 5.61 -15.07
N TRP A 598 20.62 4.81 -15.13
CA TRP A 598 20.44 3.64 -14.27
C TRP A 598 21.52 2.57 -14.52
N ILE A 599 21.71 2.17 -15.77
CA ILE A 599 22.67 1.12 -16.12
C ILE A 599 24.08 1.58 -15.80
N ARG A 600 24.42 2.83 -16.15
CA ARG A 600 25.70 3.45 -15.83
C ARG A 600 25.99 3.45 -14.34
N HIS A 601 25.02 3.81 -13.49
CA HIS A 601 25.17 3.75 -12.04
C HIS A 601 25.51 2.33 -11.54
N ARG A 602 24.88 1.30 -12.12
CA ARG A 602 25.06 -0.09 -11.68
C ARG A 602 26.40 -0.70 -12.08
N VAL A 603 26.84 -0.47 -13.31
CA VAL A 603 27.97 -1.20 -13.90
C VAL A 603 29.09 -0.30 -14.41
N GLY A 604 28.96 1.01 -14.22
CA GLY A 604 29.90 2.01 -14.71
C GLY A 604 29.84 2.15 -16.23
N THR A 605 30.98 2.57 -16.79
CA THR A 605 31.13 2.91 -18.21
C THR A 605 31.81 1.82 -19.04
N ASP A 606 31.92 0.59 -18.53
CA ASP A 606 32.47 -0.53 -19.32
C ASP A 606 31.44 -1.01 -20.36
N PRO A 607 31.70 -0.93 -21.68
CA PRO A 607 30.71 -1.25 -22.70
C PRO A 607 30.20 -2.69 -22.62
N THR A 608 31.05 -3.63 -22.21
CA THR A 608 30.70 -5.07 -22.16
C THR A 608 29.82 -5.38 -20.95
N GLN A 609 30.03 -4.70 -19.83
CA GLN A 609 29.16 -4.80 -18.66
C GLN A 609 27.86 -4.04 -18.86
N PHE A 610 27.91 -2.87 -19.50
CA PHE A 610 26.74 -2.07 -19.86
C PHE A 610 25.77 -2.86 -20.73
N GLU A 611 26.24 -3.44 -21.85
CA GLU A 611 25.39 -4.23 -22.75
C GLU A 611 24.80 -5.47 -22.05
N ARG A 612 25.58 -6.14 -21.20
CA ARG A 612 25.08 -7.27 -20.41
C ARG A 612 23.98 -6.86 -19.43
N ALA A 613 24.13 -5.72 -18.76
CA ALA A 613 23.13 -5.21 -17.84
C ALA A 613 21.83 -4.80 -18.58
N LEU A 614 21.98 -4.22 -19.77
CA LEU A 614 20.89 -3.80 -20.63
C LEU A 614 20.08 -4.99 -21.15
N LEU A 615 20.75 -6.07 -21.59
CA LEU A 615 20.11 -7.34 -21.94
C LEU A 615 19.46 -8.03 -20.73
N ALA A 616 20.09 -7.98 -19.55
CA ALA A 616 19.56 -8.58 -18.33
C ALA A 616 18.29 -7.88 -17.81
N ASN A 617 18.08 -6.61 -18.17
CA ASN A 617 16.84 -5.88 -17.93
C ASN A 617 15.72 -6.21 -18.96
N GLY A 618 15.91 -7.22 -19.81
CA GLY A 618 14.87 -7.74 -20.71
C GLY A 618 14.81 -7.10 -22.09
N GLY A 619 15.79 -6.26 -22.45
CA GLY A 619 15.81 -5.58 -23.75
C GLY A 619 14.73 -4.50 -23.83
N SER A 620 14.86 -3.47 -23.00
CA SER A 620 13.96 -2.31 -22.96
C SER A 620 13.74 -1.71 -24.35
N TYR A 621 12.55 -1.20 -24.59
CA TYR A 621 12.20 -0.45 -25.81
C TYR A 621 13.15 0.74 -26.05
N THR A 622 13.64 1.39 -24.98
CA THR A 622 14.55 2.54 -25.05
C THR A 622 16.03 2.18 -25.09
N ALA A 623 16.36 0.89 -25.18
CA ALA A 623 17.72 0.38 -25.31
C ALA A 623 18.59 1.08 -26.37
N PRO A 624 18.09 1.40 -27.58
CA PRO A 624 18.89 2.08 -28.61
C PRO A 624 19.40 3.45 -28.14
N ILE A 625 18.55 4.23 -27.47
CA ILE A 625 18.90 5.55 -26.92
C ILE A 625 20.01 5.41 -25.88
N ALA A 626 19.85 4.46 -24.95
CA ALA A 626 20.83 4.26 -23.90
C ALA A 626 22.20 3.82 -24.44
N ARG A 627 22.24 3.01 -25.51
CA ARG A 627 23.47 2.65 -26.21
C ARG A 627 24.13 3.85 -26.90
N ALA A 628 23.34 4.68 -27.58
CA ALA A 628 23.85 5.88 -28.24
C ALA A 628 24.49 6.85 -27.23
N LEU A 629 23.82 7.11 -26.10
CA LEU A 629 24.37 7.95 -25.02
C LEU A 629 25.66 7.35 -24.43
N MET A 630 25.71 6.03 -24.24
CA MET A 630 26.91 5.33 -23.78
C MET A 630 28.07 5.43 -24.79
N ALA A 631 27.78 5.39 -26.09
CA ALA A 631 28.78 5.61 -27.13
C ALA A 631 29.33 7.04 -27.09
N ILE A 632 28.46 8.03 -26.90
CA ILE A 632 28.86 9.44 -26.73
C ILE A 632 29.74 9.61 -25.48
N GLU A 633 29.38 9.02 -24.34
CA GLU A 633 30.20 9.11 -23.12
C GLU A 633 31.60 8.53 -23.34
N ASN A 634 31.70 7.39 -24.04
CA ASN A 634 32.99 6.77 -24.33
C ASN A 634 33.87 7.62 -25.27
N GLN A 635 33.27 8.40 -26.16
CA GLN A 635 33.99 9.21 -27.15
C GLN A 635 34.34 10.61 -26.59
N GLN A 636 33.42 11.22 -25.85
CA GLN A 636 33.45 12.65 -25.51
C GLN A 636 33.33 12.90 -24.00
N GLY A 637 33.20 11.85 -23.21
CA GLY A 637 32.99 11.94 -21.77
C GLY A 637 31.59 12.47 -21.41
N VAL A 638 31.45 12.80 -20.13
CA VAL A 638 30.21 13.34 -19.54
C VAL A 638 29.75 14.62 -20.24
N ASP A 639 30.67 15.46 -20.70
CA ASP A 639 30.35 16.73 -21.35
C ASP A 639 29.63 16.52 -22.70
N GLY A 640 29.98 15.48 -23.47
CA GLY A 640 29.27 15.14 -24.70
C GLY A 640 27.83 14.70 -24.45
N VAL A 641 27.63 13.84 -23.45
CA VAL A 641 26.27 13.39 -23.07
C VAL A 641 25.43 14.54 -22.55
N ARG A 642 26.04 15.43 -21.75
CA ARG A 642 25.41 16.67 -21.27
C ARG A 642 24.91 17.54 -22.43
N GLU A 643 25.71 17.73 -23.48
CA GLU A 643 25.31 18.52 -24.64
C GLU A 643 24.15 17.87 -25.38
N ILE A 644 24.18 16.55 -25.55
CA ILE A 644 23.07 15.79 -26.15
C ILE A 644 21.79 15.96 -25.34
N ILE A 645 21.83 15.78 -24.02
CA ILE A 645 20.64 15.94 -23.17
C ILE A 645 20.09 17.36 -23.26
N ALA A 646 20.96 18.39 -23.21
CA ALA A 646 20.53 19.78 -23.36
C ALA A 646 19.84 20.04 -24.71
N ARG A 647 20.33 19.44 -25.80
CA ARG A 647 19.67 19.51 -27.11
C ARG A 647 18.37 18.72 -27.17
N MET A 648 18.31 17.53 -26.57
CA MET A 648 17.07 16.75 -26.47
C MET A 648 15.97 17.53 -25.75
N ILE A 649 16.33 18.27 -24.70
CA ILE A 649 15.40 19.15 -23.98
C ILE A 649 14.92 20.29 -24.88
N ALA A 650 15.86 20.98 -25.56
CA ALA A 650 15.53 22.13 -26.40
C ALA A 650 14.72 21.76 -27.66
N GLU A 651 14.98 20.58 -28.24
CA GLU A 651 14.36 20.07 -29.47
C GLU A 651 13.27 19.03 -29.19
N GLY A 652 12.83 18.88 -27.94
CA GLY A 652 11.97 17.78 -27.48
C GLY A 652 10.69 17.59 -28.29
N GLU A 653 10.06 18.68 -28.74
CA GLU A 653 8.87 18.64 -29.61
C GLU A 653 9.13 17.85 -30.91
N SER A 654 10.30 18.04 -31.53
CA SER A 654 10.68 17.34 -32.75
C SER A 654 11.02 15.87 -32.54
N LEU A 655 11.29 15.49 -31.29
CA LEU A 655 11.63 14.11 -30.89
C LEU A 655 10.43 13.33 -30.36
N ARG A 656 9.29 14.00 -30.07
CA ARG A 656 8.14 13.40 -29.39
C ARG A 656 7.60 12.15 -30.10
N ASP A 657 7.49 12.22 -31.42
CA ASP A 657 6.88 11.18 -32.25
C ASP A 657 7.91 10.23 -32.90
N LEU A 658 9.19 10.34 -32.51
CA LEU A 658 10.25 9.48 -33.05
C LEU A 658 10.35 8.17 -32.28
N GLU A 659 10.58 7.09 -33.03
CA GLU A 659 10.90 5.77 -32.48
C GLU A 659 12.30 5.76 -31.82
N PRO A 660 12.57 4.87 -30.84
CA PRO A 660 13.85 4.83 -30.14
C PRO A 660 15.08 4.72 -31.04
N ASP A 661 15.01 3.95 -32.13
CA ASP A 661 16.11 3.82 -33.11
C ASP A 661 16.34 5.12 -33.89
N GLN A 662 15.28 5.88 -34.17
CA GLN A 662 15.38 7.18 -34.83
C GLN A 662 15.99 8.21 -33.90
N ILE A 663 15.61 8.21 -32.61
CA ILE A 663 16.22 9.06 -31.58
C ILE A 663 17.70 8.68 -31.40
N ALA A 664 18.04 7.40 -31.37
CA ALA A 664 19.42 6.95 -31.30
C ALA A 664 20.25 7.44 -32.51
N THR A 665 19.70 7.36 -33.72
CA THR A 665 20.34 7.90 -34.94
C THR A 665 20.53 9.42 -34.82
N TRP A 666 19.51 10.15 -34.34
CA TRP A 666 19.61 11.59 -34.09
C TRP A 666 20.72 11.90 -33.08
N ILE A 667 20.85 11.13 -31.99
CA ILE A 667 21.94 11.29 -31.00
C ILE A 667 23.31 11.13 -31.66
N GLU A 668 23.47 10.13 -32.52
CA GLU A 668 24.73 9.87 -33.22
C GLU A 668 25.07 11.02 -34.18
N GLU A 669 24.09 11.51 -34.95
CA GLU A 669 24.26 12.62 -35.89
C GLU A 669 24.62 13.94 -35.19
N VAL A 670 23.88 14.27 -34.13
CA VAL A 670 24.04 15.50 -33.34
C VAL A 670 25.32 15.46 -32.52
N GLY A 671 25.64 14.30 -31.96
CA GLY A 671 26.86 14.07 -31.19
C GLY A 671 28.10 13.88 -32.03
N GLY A 672 27.97 13.67 -33.35
CA GLY A 672 29.12 13.43 -34.23
C GLY A 672 29.79 12.07 -33.99
N ALA A 673 29.06 11.10 -33.43
CA ALA A 673 29.53 9.72 -33.35
C ALA A 673 29.54 9.11 -34.76
N ARG A 674 30.69 8.54 -35.16
CA ARG A 674 30.85 7.77 -36.40
C ARG A 674 31.46 6.41 -36.12
#